data_AF-A0A842VZ47-F1
#
_entry.id   AF-A0A842VZ47-F1
#
_cell.length_a   1.000
_cell.length_b   1.000
_cell.length_c   1.000
_cell.angle_alpha   90.00
_cell.angle_beta   90.00
_cell.angle_gamma   90.00
#
_symmetry.space_group_name_H-M   'P 1'
#
loop_
_entity.id
_entity.type
_entity.pdbx_description
1 polymer ?
#
loop_
_entity_poly.entity_id
_entity_poly.type
_entity_poly.pdbx_seq_one_letter_code
_entity_poly.pdbx_strand_id
1 'polypeptide(L)'
;MSSILILQLSDMHIKTQDDPIVDRWASLLRSIELEIMNLDKAIVITFCGDAAFSGQTDQFEVAGILLDDLFNYLKKVRSDLDVHLINVPGNHDCNLTSEDEEARLSLRHTFTNKKPPNSIIRILLRPQEEYFKFSKLISSNISNFTFDNPFYNSYDICVDEKYIRFHLINSSWTSVLKENDDLRFPLEEFKPSSNPEAFLSITLSHHPIHWFMMPDVRRELRDLIDQHSDLVLTGHEHENEASRRTIFAGGDINYIEGGVLQDDNDMANCTFNIIRINLSDKTQEKKTMTWNKDHFAASSDSSEPVKIYNPNRIDRRFQFKPKFERWLDEIEDPITHPRVSQLQLSHIFSYPDLRKILQSESNKDDEVVERVRSENVFNEMKDQNKAFIIGYDRSGKSSLCKRLMSDFRSIGNLPLLLDGERIPRKCDKQRLRNLLDKILKEEYQRLTYPEFEQLDKVNRILIIDNMHDGPSDSAERYNFLNIVPEIFEQVFLVAGDDFYFELINQQGNDVDLFFSYQRYEICDFGHQRLESLTSKWMTLGLKKPNPVAIREKAIEICQKVQSVLELAGLPHTPWLLIVVLSETEQTDTPFIAAQNGNYGHLYQAVITVALSQSKMKHFDLSGRFIYLGEFAHLLHKMNQSTISEFEAREFHKSHCDRYGLPFDYEKVRDDLLLTRMIRKDGDEIAFRSKWVYCFFVAWWLNRNLNIQEAKDAVESMTKHLYHETSANILVFLAHFSNDPIVINSMRETAASLYNSSPKAEMTNDISDINKLNKVSSLFRLPNTNPEINRKVIIDAKDDQMAKRTRRSYDGRNIETTPNNEASIKDNLMELRASLKTIRILGQVLRNGATSIEEKEKKAILMEILTLGRRILGNMYVSGDE
;
A
#
# COMPACT_ATOMS: atom_id res chain seq x y z
N MET A 1 37.99 -11.83 24.14
CA MET A 1 36.85 -11.15 23.51
C MET A 1 36.73 -9.80 24.19
N SER A 2 36.53 -8.72 23.43
CA SER A 2 36.41 -7.38 24.00
C SER A 2 34.95 -7.00 24.24
N SER A 3 34.73 -6.30 25.35
CA SER A 3 33.44 -5.76 25.74
C SER A 3 33.52 -4.28 26.07
N ILE A 4 32.37 -3.62 26.02
CA ILE A 4 32.17 -2.31 26.67
C ILE A 4 31.18 -2.50 27.82
N LEU A 5 31.38 -1.75 28.90
CA LEU A 5 30.46 -1.70 30.03
C LEU A 5 29.72 -0.36 30.00
N ILE A 6 28.39 -0.40 29.94
CA ILE A 6 27.54 0.79 30.03
C ILE A 6 26.94 0.83 31.43
N LEU A 7 27.16 1.94 32.13
CA LEU A 7 26.56 2.24 33.43
C LEU A 7 25.39 3.20 33.20
N GLN A 8 24.17 2.67 33.26
CA GLN A 8 22.96 3.46 33.05
C GLN A 8 22.42 3.95 34.39
N LEU A 9 22.62 5.25 34.61
CA LEU A 9 22.17 6.00 35.77
C LEU A 9 21.04 6.94 35.33
N SER A 10 20.07 7.20 36.20
CA SER A 10 18.98 8.13 35.94
C SER A 10 18.34 8.57 37.26
N ASP A 11 17.55 9.65 37.22
CA ASP A 11 16.57 9.98 38.26
C ASP A 11 17.22 10.09 39.65
N MET A 12 18.24 10.95 39.77
CA MET A 12 18.98 11.21 41.03
C MET A 12 18.26 12.25 41.90
N HIS A 13 17.46 13.15 41.32
CA HIS A 13 16.58 14.07 42.04
C HIS A 13 17.26 14.83 43.19
N ILE A 14 18.48 15.34 42.97
CA ILE A 14 19.23 16.01 44.04
C ILE A 14 18.51 17.29 44.47
N LYS A 15 18.25 17.38 45.77
CA LYS A 15 17.76 18.54 46.50
C LYS A 15 18.88 19.18 47.30
N THR A 16 19.67 18.39 48.02
CA THR A 16 20.69 18.87 48.97
C THR A 16 21.84 17.87 49.16
N GLN A 17 22.87 18.22 49.96
CA GLN A 17 23.95 17.30 50.33
C GLN A 17 23.53 16.21 51.33
N ASP A 18 22.36 16.34 51.96
CA ASP A 18 21.83 15.39 52.93
C ASP A 18 20.95 14.30 52.28
N ASP A 19 20.91 14.26 50.95
CA ASP A 19 20.09 13.31 50.20
C ASP A 19 20.60 11.86 50.33
N PRO A 20 19.70 10.86 50.46
CA PRO A 20 20.09 9.47 50.70
C PRO A 20 21.10 8.88 49.71
N ILE A 21 21.08 9.31 48.43
CA ILE A 21 22.03 8.82 47.43
C ILE A 21 23.48 9.21 47.75
N VAL A 22 23.70 10.35 48.43
CA VAL A 22 25.02 10.82 48.85
C VAL A 22 25.63 9.84 49.85
N ASP A 23 24.84 9.41 50.84
CA ASP A 23 25.27 8.40 51.84
C ASP A 23 25.52 7.02 51.21
N ARG A 24 24.79 6.69 50.14
CA ARG A 24 24.91 5.41 49.42
C ARG A 24 26.05 5.40 48.39
N TRP A 25 26.61 6.57 48.04
CA TRP A 25 27.52 6.74 46.92
C TRP A 25 28.76 5.84 47.01
N ALA A 26 29.40 5.76 48.18
CA ALA A 26 30.57 4.91 48.38
C ALA A 26 30.27 3.41 48.19
N SER A 27 29.05 2.96 48.48
CA SER A 27 28.63 1.59 48.22
C SER A 27 28.27 1.37 46.75
N LEU A 28 27.73 2.38 46.06
CA LEU A 28 27.50 2.37 44.62
C LEU A 28 28.84 2.21 43.87
N LEU A 29 29.84 3.04 44.18
CA LEU A 29 31.18 2.97 43.58
C LEU A 29 31.81 1.59 43.71
N ARG A 30 31.79 1.02 44.93
CA ARG A 30 32.33 -0.32 45.20
C ARG A 30 31.56 -1.42 44.46
N SER A 31 30.24 -1.30 44.34
CA SER A 31 29.43 -2.28 43.61
C SER A 31 29.75 -2.28 42.11
N ILE A 32 30.00 -1.11 41.52
CA ILE A 32 30.40 -0.98 40.12
C ILE A 32 31.80 -1.57 39.91
N GLU A 33 32.75 -1.28 40.80
CA GLU A 33 34.10 -1.84 40.74
C GLU A 33 34.12 -3.37 40.64
N LEU A 34 33.24 -4.04 41.40
CA LEU A 34 33.15 -5.51 41.40
C LEU A 34 32.66 -6.11 40.07
N GLU A 35 32.01 -5.30 39.23
CA GLU A 35 31.44 -5.74 37.95
C GLU A 35 32.37 -5.49 36.77
N ILE A 36 33.46 -4.75 36.98
CA ILE A 36 34.46 -4.48 35.94
C ILE A 36 35.30 -5.74 35.69
N MET A 37 35.27 -6.24 34.46
CA MET A 37 36.02 -7.43 34.04
C MET A 37 37.32 -7.05 33.32
N ASN A 38 38.26 -8.01 33.22
CA ASN A 38 39.48 -7.84 32.44
C ASN A 38 39.23 -7.73 30.92
N LEU A 39 38.06 -8.18 30.47
CA LEU A 39 37.63 -8.22 29.07
C LEU A 39 37.10 -6.86 28.59
N ASP A 40 36.66 -6.02 29.52
CA ASP A 40 36.14 -4.69 29.23
C ASP A 40 37.29 -3.81 28.71
N LYS A 41 36.99 -3.00 27.69
CA LYS A 41 37.93 -2.07 27.05
C LYS A 41 37.57 -0.61 27.27
N ALA A 42 36.29 -0.33 27.49
CA ALA A 42 35.80 1.00 27.82
C ALA A 42 34.61 0.91 28.79
N ILE A 43 34.44 1.94 29.59
CA ILE A 43 33.27 2.15 30.46
C ILE A 43 32.58 3.44 30.01
N VAL A 44 31.28 3.36 29.73
CA VAL A 44 30.47 4.53 29.37
C VAL A 44 29.43 4.76 30.45
N ILE A 45 29.60 5.83 31.22
CA ILE A 45 28.61 6.32 32.17
C ILE A 45 27.56 7.09 31.36
N THR A 46 26.34 6.58 31.36
CA THR A 46 25.19 7.17 30.68
C THR A 46 24.22 7.70 31.73
N PHE A 47 24.03 9.01 31.78
CA PHE A 47 23.10 9.65 32.72
C PHE A 47 21.83 10.11 31.97
N CYS A 48 20.71 9.43 32.22
CA CYS A 48 19.46 9.56 31.46
C CYS A 48 18.49 10.61 32.04
N GLY A 49 19.01 11.73 32.53
CA GLY A 49 18.20 12.87 33.01
C GLY A 49 17.86 12.85 34.50
N ASP A 50 17.29 13.97 34.95
CA ASP A 50 16.86 14.24 36.33
C ASP A 50 18.00 14.14 37.34
N ALA A 51 19.08 14.88 37.05
CA ALA A 51 20.18 15.05 37.98
C ALA A 51 19.78 15.94 39.16
N ALA A 52 19.04 17.01 38.88
CA ALA A 52 18.50 17.94 39.86
C ALA A 52 17.02 17.65 40.13
N PHE A 53 16.51 18.02 41.30
CA PHE A 53 15.09 17.91 41.64
C PHE A 53 14.23 19.01 40.98
N SER A 54 14.80 20.20 40.73
CA SER A 54 14.05 21.37 40.24
C SER A 54 14.91 22.33 39.41
N GLY A 55 15.98 21.82 38.81
CA GLY A 55 16.87 22.57 37.92
C GLY A 55 17.64 23.73 38.56
N GLN A 56 17.84 23.73 39.87
CA GLN A 56 18.58 24.80 40.56
C GLN A 56 20.11 24.57 40.53
N THR A 57 20.88 25.66 40.60
CA THR A 57 22.35 25.62 40.50
C THR A 57 23.00 24.78 41.62
N ASP A 58 22.55 24.94 42.86
CA ASP A 58 23.05 24.21 44.03
C ASP A 58 22.80 22.69 43.93
N GLN A 59 21.67 22.30 43.34
CA GLN A 59 21.34 20.90 43.06
C GLN A 59 22.32 20.30 42.05
N PHE A 60 22.59 21.02 40.95
CA PHE A 60 23.54 20.59 39.94
C PHE A 60 25.00 20.57 40.44
N GLU A 61 25.38 21.44 41.37
CA GLU A 61 26.71 21.41 41.98
C GLU A 61 26.96 20.08 42.72
N VAL A 62 25.99 19.63 43.51
CA VAL A 62 26.08 18.35 44.23
C VAL A 62 26.06 17.16 43.27
N ALA A 63 25.12 17.14 42.31
CA ALA A 63 25.08 16.07 41.29
C ALA A 63 26.39 16.01 40.47
N GLY A 64 26.98 17.17 40.17
CA GLY A 64 28.24 17.27 39.44
C GLY A 64 29.42 16.70 40.22
N ILE A 65 29.50 16.96 41.53
CA ILE A 65 30.52 16.37 42.41
C ILE A 65 30.41 14.84 42.41
N LEU A 66 29.21 14.28 42.53
CA LEU A 66 29.00 12.84 42.55
C LEU A 66 29.43 12.18 41.23
N LEU A 67 29.02 12.74 40.09
CA LEU A 67 29.37 12.19 38.77
C LEU A 67 30.87 12.34 38.44
N ASP A 68 31.50 13.45 38.84
CA ASP A 68 32.95 13.62 38.69
C ASP A 68 33.72 12.67 39.61
N ASP A 69 33.24 12.44 40.85
CA ASP A 69 33.80 11.44 41.75
C ASP A 69 33.72 10.03 41.16
N LEU A 70 32.56 9.63 40.59
CA LEU A 70 32.42 8.34 39.90
C LEU A 70 33.39 8.22 38.72
N PHE A 71 33.48 9.24 37.87
CA PHE A 71 34.39 9.25 36.72
C PHE A 71 35.85 9.09 37.15
N ASN A 72 36.28 9.85 38.16
CA ASN A 72 37.64 9.81 38.69
C ASN A 72 37.94 8.51 39.45
N TYR A 73 36.96 7.98 40.19
CA TYR A 73 37.06 6.69 40.87
C TYR A 73 37.32 5.56 39.88
N LEU A 74 36.55 5.48 38.79
CA LEU A 74 36.72 4.43 37.78
C LEU A 74 38.07 4.51 37.06
N LYS A 75 38.53 5.72 36.73
CA LYS A 75 39.89 5.94 36.17
C LYS A 75 41.00 5.51 37.12
N LYS A 76 40.78 5.64 38.43
CA LYS A 76 41.74 5.22 39.46
C LYS A 76 41.76 3.70 39.64
N VAL A 77 40.59 3.06 39.64
CA VAL A 77 40.45 1.60 39.81
C VAL A 77 40.99 0.85 38.60
N ARG A 78 40.73 1.33 37.38
CA ARG A 78 41.22 0.75 36.12
C ARG A 78 41.74 1.83 35.18
N SER A 79 43.02 2.18 35.34
CA SER A 79 43.68 3.20 34.54
C SER A 79 43.90 2.81 33.07
N ASP A 80 43.70 1.54 32.73
CA ASP A 80 43.82 0.98 31.38
C ASP A 80 42.52 1.07 30.56
N LEU A 81 41.39 1.45 31.19
CA LEU A 81 40.10 1.56 30.52
C LEU A 81 39.82 3.01 30.11
N ASP A 82 39.26 3.18 28.91
CA ASP A 82 38.71 4.46 28.49
C ASP A 82 37.35 4.68 29.18
N VAL A 83 37.30 5.67 30.07
CA VAL A 83 36.08 6.05 30.80
C VAL A 83 35.45 7.27 30.13
N HIS A 84 34.17 7.17 29.79
CA HIS A 84 33.39 8.24 29.16
C HIS A 84 32.16 8.58 30.02
N LEU A 85 31.74 9.84 30.01
CA LEU A 85 30.53 10.31 30.68
C LEU A 85 29.66 11.12 29.69
N ILE A 86 28.46 10.62 29.41
CA ILE A 86 27.47 11.25 28.53
C ILE A 86 26.15 11.43 29.28
N ASN A 87 25.50 12.57 29.08
CA ASN A 87 24.24 12.90 29.74
C ASN A 87 23.19 13.50 28.79
N VAL A 88 21.93 13.31 29.14
CA VAL A 88 20.76 13.96 28.53
C VAL A 88 19.90 14.61 29.62
N PRO A 89 19.21 15.73 29.35
CA PRO A 89 18.38 16.38 30.35
C PRO A 89 17.05 15.65 30.55
N GLY A 90 16.56 15.66 31.79
CA GLY A 90 15.20 15.29 32.15
C GLY A 90 14.30 16.50 32.43
N ASN A 91 13.07 16.25 32.83
CA ASN A 91 12.07 17.28 33.11
C ASN A 91 12.36 18.01 34.44
N HIS A 92 12.89 17.33 35.45
CA HIS A 92 13.31 17.95 36.73
C HIS A 92 14.60 18.77 36.59
N ASP A 93 15.37 18.56 35.52
CA ASP A 93 16.51 19.42 35.17
C ASP A 93 16.09 20.80 34.62
N CYS A 94 14.78 21.05 34.46
CA CYS A 94 14.23 22.33 34.08
C CYS A 94 13.85 23.15 35.32
N ASN A 95 14.37 24.37 35.45
CA ASN A 95 13.94 25.33 36.46
C ASN A 95 12.59 25.94 36.08
N LEU A 96 11.51 25.23 36.41
CA LEU A 96 10.15 25.60 36.07
C LEU A 96 9.49 26.37 37.21
N THR A 97 9.23 27.66 36.98
CA THR A 97 8.41 28.50 37.86
C THR A 97 6.96 28.58 37.37
N SER A 98 6.04 28.99 38.24
CA SER A 98 4.62 29.14 37.87
C SER A 98 4.38 30.20 36.78
N GLU A 99 5.24 31.23 36.67
CA GLU A 99 5.15 32.25 35.62
C GLU A 99 5.67 31.73 34.26
N ASP A 100 6.74 30.94 34.27
CA ASP A 100 7.28 30.34 33.04
C ASP A 100 6.34 29.26 32.46
N GLU A 101 5.56 28.58 33.29
CA GLU A 101 4.64 27.50 32.88
C GLU A 101 3.56 27.98 31.89
N GLU A 102 2.89 29.11 32.15
CA GLU A 102 1.80 29.61 31.30
C GLU A 102 2.29 30.00 29.89
N ALA A 103 3.48 30.63 29.83
CA ALA A 103 4.12 30.97 28.57
C ALA A 103 4.54 29.71 27.80
N ARG A 104 5.09 28.69 28.47
CA ARG A 104 5.48 27.42 27.86
C ARG A 104 4.29 26.64 27.31
N LEU A 105 3.21 26.53 28.10
CA LEU A 105 1.97 25.90 27.67
C LEU A 105 1.43 26.59 26.41
N SER A 106 1.38 27.93 26.40
CA SER A 106 0.92 28.69 25.24
C SER A 106 1.80 28.48 24.00
N LEU A 107 3.12 28.50 24.16
CA LEU A 107 4.07 28.42 23.06
C LEU A 107 4.25 27.01 22.49
N ARG A 108 4.22 25.95 23.32
CA ARG A 108 4.39 24.56 22.82
C ARG A 108 3.25 24.12 21.90
N HIS A 109 2.06 24.72 22.02
CA HIS A 109 0.93 24.43 21.15
C HIS A 109 1.00 25.14 19.78
N THR A 110 1.95 26.06 19.57
CA THR A 110 2.08 26.76 18.27
C THR A 110 2.87 25.96 17.23
N PHE A 111 3.41 24.80 17.59
CA PHE A 111 4.17 23.92 16.70
C PHE A 111 3.96 22.45 17.05
N THR A 112 4.26 21.57 16.09
CA THR A 112 4.15 20.13 16.23
C THR A 112 5.54 19.48 16.11
N ASN A 113 5.91 19.04 14.92
CA ASN A 113 7.14 18.30 14.65
C ASN A 113 8.21 19.12 13.92
N LYS A 114 7.98 20.43 13.74
CA LYS A 114 8.89 21.38 13.08
C LYS A 114 9.59 22.29 14.06
N LYS A 115 10.79 22.75 13.69
CA LYS A 115 11.56 23.74 14.42
C LYS A 115 10.80 25.09 14.49
N PRO A 116 10.46 25.59 15.69
CA PRO A 116 9.84 26.89 15.82
C PRO A 116 10.86 28.03 15.61
N PRO A 117 10.41 29.29 15.45
CA PRO A 117 11.31 30.44 15.38
C PRO A 117 12.28 30.52 16.57
N ASN A 118 13.51 30.97 16.33
CA ASN A 118 14.56 31.06 17.37
C ASN A 118 14.15 31.87 18.61
N SER A 119 13.26 32.85 18.47
CA SER A 119 12.71 33.61 19.61
C SER A 119 11.89 32.72 20.57
N ILE A 120 11.07 31.82 20.02
CA ILE A 120 10.28 30.85 20.79
C ILE A 120 11.22 29.82 21.42
N ILE A 121 12.20 29.31 20.66
CA ILE A 121 13.19 28.35 21.15
C ILE A 121 13.91 28.91 22.39
N ARG A 122 14.35 30.17 22.36
CA ARG A 122 15.03 30.80 23.51
C ARG A 122 14.17 30.82 24.78
N ILE A 123 12.87 31.08 24.64
CA ILE A 123 11.94 31.08 25.79
C ILE A 123 11.78 29.65 26.32
N LEU A 124 11.59 28.68 25.42
CA LEU A 124 11.43 27.27 25.79
C LEU A 124 12.71 26.61 26.34
N LEU A 125 13.89 27.14 26.05
CA LEU A 125 15.14 26.59 26.58
C LEU A 125 15.64 27.31 27.83
N ARG A 126 15.08 28.47 28.18
CA ARG A 126 15.51 29.24 29.36
C ARG A 126 15.50 28.41 30.66
N PRO A 127 14.50 27.54 30.94
CA PRO A 127 14.53 26.69 32.14
C PRO A 127 15.71 25.69 32.19
N GLN A 128 16.36 25.40 31.06
CA GLN A 128 17.50 24.47 30.99
C GLN A 128 18.87 25.19 31.06
N GLU A 129 18.90 26.50 31.34
CA GLU A 129 20.16 27.27 31.37
C GLU A 129 21.18 26.70 32.36
N GLU A 130 20.73 26.35 33.57
CA GLU A 130 21.59 25.74 34.60
C GLU A 130 22.02 24.32 34.20
N TYR A 131 21.14 23.54 33.59
CA TYR A 131 21.50 22.24 33.03
C TYR A 131 22.61 22.35 31.97
N PHE A 132 22.56 23.34 31.07
CA PHE A 132 23.62 23.52 30.07
C PHE A 132 24.97 23.89 30.69
N LYS A 133 24.98 24.64 31.81
CA LYS A 133 26.19 24.92 32.59
C LYS A 133 26.73 23.64 33.22
N PHE A 134 25.85 22.85 33.84
CA PHE A 134 26.15 21.55 34.44
C PHE A 134 26.72 20.55 33.43
N SER A 135 26.03 20.31 32.30
CA SER A 135 26.47 19.40 31.24
C SER A 135 27.86 19.79 30.70
N LYS A 136 28.16 21.09 30.62
CA LYS A 136 29.48 21.58 30.20
C LYS A 136 30.62 21.22 31.18
N LEU A 137 30.33 21.07 32.46
CA LEU A 137 31.32 20.75 33.48
C LEU A 137 31.65 19.25 33.51
N ILE A 138 30.64 18.39 33.35
CA ILE A 138 30.80 16.94 33.54
C ILE A 138 31.05 16.16 32.25
N SER A 139 30.62 16.67 31.09
CA SER A 139 30.71 15.94 29.83
C SER A 139 31.74 16.55 28.87
N SER A 140 32.27 15.72 27.99
CA SER A 140 33.23 16.15 26.97
C SER A 140 32.63 17.26 26.09
N ASN A 141 33.41 18.27 25.68
CA ASN A 141 32.91 19.43 24.92
C ASN A 141 32.11 19.10 23.64
N ILE A 142 32.21 17.87 23.12
CA ILE A 142 31.58 17.41 21.88
C ILE A 142 30.16 16.85 22.10
N SER A 143 29.82 16.43 23.33
CA SER A 143 28.54 15.80 23.68
C SER A 143 27.51 16.74 24.33
N ASN A 144 27.88 18.00 24.59
CA ASN A 144 27.13 18.87 25.49
C ASN A 144 25.97 19.59 24.79
N PHE A 145 24.81 19.65 25.43
CA PHE A 145 23.70 20.47 24.97
C PHE A 145 23.97 21.95 25.25
N THR A 146 23.67 22.79 24.26
CA THR A 146 23.85 24.24 24.34
C THR A 146 22.68 24.93 23.67
N PHE A 147 22.52 26.25 23.86
CA PHE A 147 21.51 27.02 23.12
C PHE A 147 21.66 26.94 21.59
N ASP A 148 22.88 26.73 21.08
CA ASP A 148 23.15 26.61 19.65
C ASP A 148 22.88 25.19 19.11
N ASN A 149 23.04 24.18 19.95
CA ASN A 149 22.66 22.80 19.64
C ASN A 149 21.85 22.15 20.78
N PRO A 150 20.57 22.50 20.92
CA PRO A 150 19.80 22.15 22.11
C PRO A 150 18.99 20.86 21.98
N PHE A 151 18.75 20.36 20.77
CA PHE A 151 17.79 19.26 20.53
C PHE A 151 18.48 17.90 20.44
N TYR A 152 19.58 17.83 19.69
CA TYR A 152 20.24 16.58 19.31
C TYR A 152 21.76 16.74 19.29
N ASN A 153 22.46 15.80 19.90
CA ASN A 153 23.92 15.65 19.82
C ASN A 153 24.29 14.20 19.48
N SER A 154 25.52 13.98 19.06
CA SER A 154 26.09 12.64 18.94
C SER A 154 27.49 12.55 19.52
N TYR A 155 27.79 11.42 20.13
CA TYR A 155 29.11 11.13 20.68
C TYR A 155 29.59 9.77 20.19
N ASP A 156 30.79 9.72 19.61
CA ASP A 156 31.38 8.49 19.09
C ASP A 156 32.56 8.08 19.95
N ILE A 157 32.63 6.80 20.30
CA ILE A 157 33.82 6.17 20.88
C ILE A 157 34.36 5.12 19.92
N CYS A 158 35.67 4.90 19.92
CA CYS A 158 36.32 3.87 19.11
C CYS A 158 36.96 2.84 20.04
N VAL A 159 36.47 1.61 19.98
CA VAL A 159 36.97 0.48 20.80
C VAL A 159 37.34 -0.65 19.86
N ASP A 160 38.60 -1.09 19.88
CA ASP A 160 39.14 -2.09 18.95
C ASP A 160 38.77 -1.83 17.47
N GLU A 161 39.01 -0.61 17.00
CA GLU A 161 38.70 -0.14 15.63
C GLU A 161 37.20 -0.13 15.26
N LYS A 162 36.31 -0.38 16.22
CA LYS A 162 34.86 -0.32 16.04
C LYS A 162 34.30 0.96 16.65
N TYR A 163 33.58 1.71 15.84
CA TYR A 163 32.90 2.92 16.31
C TYR A 163 31.56 2.57 16.97
N ILE A 164 31.36 3.03 18.21
CA ILE A 164 30.06 2.98 18.89
C ILE A 164 29.54 4.41 18.97
N ARG A 165 28.35 4.62 18.41
CA ARG A 165 27.70 5.94 18.36
C ARG A 165 26.61 6.04 19.41
N PHE A 166 26.61 7.16 20.11
CA PHE A 166 25.55 7.56 21.03
C PHE A 166 24.77 8.72 20.41
N HIS A 167 23.46 8.54 20.22
CA HIS A 167 22.52 9.59 19.80
C HIS A 167 21.86 10.19 21.05
N LEU A 168 22.12 11.45 21.33
CA LEU A 168 21.65 12.14 22.53
C LEU A 168 20.46 13.02 22.19
N ILE A 169 19.31 12.79 22.81
CA ILE A 169 18.06 13.51 22.57
C ILE A 169 17.69 14.32 23.82
N ASN A 170 17.53 15.64 23.66
CA ASN A 170 16.90 16.48 24.67
C ASN A 170 15.37 16.35 24.55
N SER A 171 14.79 15.46 25.35
CA SER A 171 13.34 15.26 25.37
C SER A 171 12.61 16.29 26.22
N SER A 172 13.29 16.97 27.15
CA SER A 172 12.66 17.86 28.13
C SER A 172 12.55 19.34 27.74
N TRP A 173 13.04 19.73 26.55
CA TRP A 173 12.98 21.13 26.12
C TRP A 173 11.55 21.72 26.04
N THR A 174 10.51 20.87 25.97
CA THR A 174 9.08 21.27 26.05
C THR A 174 8.36 20.82 27.33
N SER A 175 9.10 20.32 28.33
CA SER A 175 8.55 19.89 29.61
C SER A 175 7.84 21.02 30.35
N VAL A 176 6.85 20.66 31.16
CA VAL A 176 6.06 21.54 32.02
C VAL A 176 5.94 20.87 33.40
N LEU A 177 5.50 21.59 34.44
CA LEU A 177 5.50 21.05 35.81
C LEU A 177 4.65 19.79 35.96
N LYS A 178 3.53 19.70 35.24
CA LYS A 178 2.70 18.49 35.17
C LYS A 178 2.65 17.99 33.75
N GLU A 179 3.51 17.03 33.46
CA GLU A 179 3.62 16.47 32.12
C GLU A 179 2.45 15.56 31.76
N ASN A 180 2.31 15.42 30.45
CA ASN A 180 1.35 14.61 29.75
C ASN A 180 2.02 14.13 28.45
N ASP A 181 1.40 13.18 27.76
CA ASP A 181 1.84 12.58 26.48
C ASP A 181 1.87 13.55 25.28
N ASP A 182 2.29 14.78 25.48
CA ASP A 182 2.26 15.88 24.53
C ASP A 182 3.67 16.46 24.27
N LEU A 183 4.76 15.77 24.62
CA LEU A 183 6.11 16.29 24.33
C LEU A 183 6.32 16.49 22.82
N ARG A 184 7.11 17.52 22.47
CA ARG A 184 7.39 17.91 21.08
C ARG A 184 8.86 17.68 20.76
N PHE A 185 9.16 17.39 19.49
CA PHE A 185 10.54 17.33 19.00
C PHE A 185 10.60 17.83 17.55
N PRO A 186 11.56 18.71 17.21
CA PRO A 186 11.74 19.16 15.83
C PRO A 186 12.51 18.09 15.04
N LEU A 187 11.79 17.31 14.24
CA LEU A 187 12.32 16.11 13.59
C LEU A 187 13.47 16.43 12.64
N GLU A 188 13.46 17.61 12.00
CA GLU A 188 14.54 18.05 11.14
C GLU A 188 15.87 18.28 11.87
N GLU A 189 15.87 18.41 13.20
CA GLU A 189 17.08 18.61 14.00
C GLU A 189 17.77 17.28 14.38
N PHE A 190 17.10 16.14 14.21
CA PHE A 190 17.74 14.83 14.32
C PHE A 190 18.64 14.58 13.10
N LYS A 191 19.91 14.99 13.20
CA LYS A 191 20.88 14.99 12.09
C LYS A 191 22.06 14.04 12.36
N PRO A 192 21.86 12.71 12.35
CA PRO A 192 22.92 11.76 12.61
C PRO A 192 24.01 11.79 11.52
N SER A 193 25.28 11.88 11.94
CA SER A 193 26.44 11.75 11.05
C SER A 193 26.46 10.38 10.36
N SER A 194 27.03 10.31 9.16
CA SER A 194 27.29 9.02 8.47
C SER A 194 28.74 8.57 8.54
N ASN A 195 29.65 9.39 9.06
CA ASN A 195 31.08 9.12 9.03
C ASN A 195 31.70 9.45 10.39
N PRO A 196 32.39 8.51 11.04
CA PRO A 196 32.54 7.09 10.67
C PRO A 196 31.23 6.30 10.74
N GLU A 197 31.18 5.14 10.06
CA GLU A 197 30.07 4.19 10.18
C GLU A 197 30.10 3.55 11.57
N ALA A 198 28.98 3.58 12.28
CA ALA A 198 28.89 3.00 13.62
C ALA A 198 28.74 1.47 13.54
N PHE A 199 29.61 0.72 14.18
CA PHE A 199 29.43 -0.72 14.40
C PHE A 199 28.18 -1.00 15.24
N LEU A 200 27.94 -0.16 16.25
CA LEU A 200 26.81 -0.19 17.17
C LEU A 200 26.30 1.24 17.39
N SER A 201 24.98 1.43 17.42
CA SER A 201 24.35 2.72 17.64
C SER A 201 23.36 2.67 18.81
N ILE A 202 23.43 3.63 19.72
CA ILE A 202 22.65 3.64 20.97
C ILE A 202 21.99 5.01 21.13
N THR A 203 20.67 5.07 21.28
CA THR A 203 19.96 6.32 21.61
C THR A 203 19.81 6.49 23.11
N LEU A 204 20.06 7.71 23.60
CA LEU A 204 19.76 8.15 24.96
C LEU A 204 18.70 9.25 24.91
N SER A 205 17.68 9.12 25.76
CA SER A 205 16.66 10.14 26.04
C SER A 205 16.23 9.98 27.50
N HIS A 206 15.82 11.05 28.18
CA HIS A 206 15.16 10.87 29.49
C HIS A 206 13.78 10.24 29.30
N HIS A 207 12.85 10.95 28.67
CA HIS A 207 11.50 10.42 28.42
C HIS A 207 11.48 9.27 27.39
N PRO A 208 10.73 8.20 27.65
CA PRO A 208 10.38 7.21 26.65
C PRO A 208 9.51 7.78 25.52
N ILE A 209 9.44 7.05 24.41
CA ILE A 209 8.82 7.57 23.19
C ILE A 209 7.31 7.82 23.33
N HIS A 210 6.61 7.14 24.25
CA HIS A 210 5.17 7.36 24.46
C HIS A 210 4.83 8.72 25.07
N TRP A 211 5.79 9.45 25.63
CA TRP A 211 5.55 10.79 26.14
C TRP A 211 5.42 11.86 25.03
N PHE A 212 5.81 11.54 23.79
CA PHE A 212 5.70 12.47 22.66
C PHE A 212 4.29 12.48 22.05
N MET A 213 3.89 13.60 21.46
CA MET A 213 2.55 13.78 20.89
C MET A 213 2.24 12.84 19.73
N MET A 214 1.07 12.20 19.80
CA MET A 214 0.52 11.35 18.74
C MET A 214 -0.44 12.11 17.79
N PRO A 215 -0.46 11.80 16.48
CA PRO A 215 0.48 10.93 15.77
C PRO A 215 1.75 11.65 15.30
N ASP A 216 1.70 12.99 15.17
CA ASP A 216 2.62 13.78 14.34
C ASP A 216 4.08 13.77 14.79
N VAL A 217 4.36 13.65 16.09
CA VAL A 217 5.74 13.60 16.62
C VAL A 217 6.13 12.16 16.94
N ARG A 218 5.27 11.46 17.69
CA ARG A 218 5.58 10.14 18.23
C ARG A 218 5.89 9.11 17.15
N ARG A 219 5.09 9.05 16.07
CA ARG A 219 5.30 8.03 15.02
C ARG A 219 6.60 8.30 14.27
N GLU A 220 6.80 9.52 13.82
CA GLU A 220 7.95 9.87 12.98
C GLU A 220 9.27 9.85 13.77
N LEU A 221 9.30 10.38 15.01
CA LEU A 221 10.50 10.33 15.86
C LEU A 221 10.90 8.88 16.17
N ARG A 222 9.90 8.04 16.46
CA ARG A 222 10.11 6.61 16.67
C ARG A 222 10.69 5.95 15.43
N ASP A 223 10.13 6.22 14.25
CA ASP A 223 10.64 5.65 13.01
C ASP A 223 12.08 6.14 12.71
N LEU A 224 12.43 7.39 13.07
CA LEU A 224 13.81 7.90 13.00
C LEU A 224 14.76 7.19 13.98
N ILE A 225 14.36 7.00 15.24
CA ILE A 225 15.16 6.26 16.24
C ILE A 225 15.33 4.80 15.77
N ASP A 226 14.24 4.16 15.35
CA ASP A 226 14.23 2.79 14.88
C ASP A 226 15.12 2.62 13.63
N GLN A 227 15.29 3.66 12.81
CA GLN A 227 16.19 3.68 11.64
C GLN A 227 17.66 3.95 11.98
N HIS A 228 17.98 4.45 13.16
CA HIS A 228 19.32 4.95 13.51
C HIS A 228 19.97 4.27 14.72
N SER A 229 19.24 3.45 15.47
CA SER A 229 19.72 2.89 16.75
C SER A 229 19.50 1.39 16.87
N ASP A 230 20.46 0.68 17.44
CA ASP A 230 20.37 -0.75 17.77
C ASP A 230 19.84 -0.98 19.19
N LEU A 231 20.06 -0.01 20.09
CA LEU A 231 19.64 -0.03 21.49
C LEU A 231 19.11 1.36 21.86
N VAL A 232 18.06 1.41 22.68
CA VAL A 232 17.52 2.67 23.21
C VAL A 232 17.54 2.61 24.74
N LEU A 233 18.16 3.62 25.35
CA LEU A 233 18.26 3.80 26.79
C LEU A 233 17.40 4.98 27.19
N THR A 234 16.45 4.76 28.10
CA THR A 234 15.54 5.78 28.62
C THR A 234 15.62 5.88 30.15
N GLY A 235 15.04 6.94 30.71
CA GLY A 235 14.78 7.11 32.15
C GLY A 235 13.28 7.38 32.40
N HIS A 236 12.96 8.18 33.43
CA HIS A 236 11.64 8.74 33.74
C HIS A 236 10.57 7.79 34.26
N GLU A 237 10.41 6.60 33.66
CA GLU A 237 9.49 5.59 34.19
C GLU A 237 10.15 4.91 35.38
N HIS A 238 9.55 5.03 36.57
CA HIS A 238 10.09 4.44 37.82
C HIS A 238 9.99 2.91 37.85
N GLU A 239 9.49 2.29 36.78
CA GLU A 239 9.43 0.85 36.57
C GLU A 239 10.66 0.43 35.75
N ASN A 240 11.63 -0.28 36.36
CA ASN A 240 12.88 -0.66 35.68
C ASN A 240 12.66 -1.87 34.75
N GLU A 241 11.94 -1.67 33.64
CA GLU A 241 11.64 -2.71 32.68
C GLU A 241 12.66 -2.78 31.52
N ALA A 242 12.80 -3.97 30.94
CA ALA A 242 13.47 -4.15 29.66
C ALA A 242 12.45 -4.72 28.68
N SER A 243 12.11 -3.95 27.65
CA SER A 243 11.12 -4.38 26.66
C SER A 243 11.80 -4.62 25.31
N ARG A 244 11.39 -5.69 24.64
CA ARG A 244 11.68 -5.90 23.22
C ARG A 244 10.47 -5.50 22.43
N ARG A 245 10.68 -4.59 21.49
CA ARG A 245 9.61 -4.20 20.57
C ARG A 245 9.85 -4.86 19.23
N THR A 246 8.99 -5.83 18.92
CA THR A 246 8.89 -6.41 17.58
C THR A 246 8.27 -5.39 16.64
N ILE A 247 9.06 -5.00 15.63
CA ILE A 247 8.65 -4.09 14.58
C ILE A 247 7.92 -4.91 13.51
N PHE A 248 6.87 -4.34 12.92
CA PHE A 248 6.01 -4.99 11.93
C PHE A 248 6.78 -5.57 10.71
N ALA A 249 8.03 -5.14 10.50
CA ALA A 249 8.97 -5.57 9.48
C ALA A 249 9.82 -6.81 9.86
N GLY A 250 9.64 -7.40 11.04
CA GLY A 250 10.36 -8.62 11.46
C GLY A 250 11.73 -8.39 12.11
N GLY A 251 11.90 -7.27 12.82
CA GLY A 251 13.08 -6.97 13.65
C GLY A 251 12.70 -6.59 15.07
N ASP A 252 13.65 -6.70 16.01
CA ASP A 252 13.47 -6.26 17.41
C ASP A 252 14.44 -5.13 17.74
N ILE A 253 13.94 -4.06 18.36
CA ILE A 253 14.79 -3.06 19.04
C ILE A 253 14.61 -3.21 20.54
N ASN A 254 15.74 -3.23 21.24
CA ASN A 254 15.77 -3.33 22.69
C ASN A 254 15.62 -1.93 23.29
N TYR A 255 14.63 -1.76 24.17
CA TYR A 255 14.46 -0.58 25.02
C TYR A 255 14.82 -0.99 26.45
N ILE A 256 15.72 -0.25 27.08
CA ILE A 256 16.11 -0.47 28.48
C ILE A 256 15.86 0.81 29.27
N GLU A 257 14.92 0.74 30.19
CA GLU A 257 14.61 1.83 31.11
C GLU A 257 15.61 1.82 32.28
N GLY A 258 16.06 3.02 32.64
CA GLY A 258 17.00 3.27 33.72
C GLY A 258 16.38 2.98 35.08
N GLY A 259 17.24 2.65 36.05
CA GLY A 259 16.83 2.60 37.44
C GLY A 259 16.75 4.00 38.05
N VAL A 260 15.92 4.15 39.07
CA VAL A 260 15.79 5.38 39.86
C VAL A 260 16.85 5.38 40.96
N LEU A 261 17.82 6.30 40.89
CA LEU A 261 18.85 6.41 41.92
C LEU A 261 18.31 6.99 43.24
N GLN A 262 17.30 7.85 43.16
CA GLN A 262 16.62 8.37 44.34
C GLN A 262 15.16 8.66 44.04
N ASP A 263 14.27 7.87 44.64
CA ASP A 263 12.83 8.03 44.48
C ASP A 263 12.26 8.91 45.59
N ASP A 264 11.57 9.97 45.20
CA ASP A 264 10.93 10.91 46.12
C ASP A 264 9.76 10.30 46.90
N ASN A 265 9.11 9.28 46.33
CA ASN A 265 7.97 8.61 46.95
C ASN A 265 8.41 7.45 47.85
N ASP A 266 9.52 6.78 47.50
CA ASP A 266 10.11 5.70 48.28
C ASP A 266 11.63 5.84 48.39
N MET A 267 12.08 6.51 49.45
CA MET A 267 13.51 6.73 49.71
C MET A 267 14.31 5.42 49.85
N ALA A 268 13.68 4.26 50.08
CA ALA A 268 14.38 2.98 50.10
C ALA A 268 14.72 2.45 48.69
N ASN A 269 13.97 2.89 47.68
CA ASN A 269 14.21 2.54 46.28
C ASN A 269 15.46 3.29 45.77
N CYS A 270 16.45 2.53 45.31
CA CYS A 270 17.64 3.04 44.66
C CYS A 270 18.20 1.95 43.77
N THR A 271 18.13 2.17 42.46
CA THR A 271 18.48 1.18 41.45
C THR A 271 19.27 1.80 40.30
N PHE A 272 20.11 1.00 39.66
CA PHE A 272 20.77 1.37 38.42
C PHE A 272 21.07 0.12 37.59
N ASN A 273 21.38 0.31 36.29
CA ASN A 273 21.68 -0.82 35.41
C ASN A 273 23.15 -0.84 34.99
N ILE A 274 23.66 -2.06 34.86
CA ILE A 274 24.95 -2.38 34.26
C ILE A 274 24.64 -3.20 33.01
N ILE A 275 25.05 -2.68 31.85
CA ILE A 275 24.82 -3.33 30.55
C ILE A 275 26.17 -3.64 29.94
N ARG A 276 26.52 -4.92 29.83
CA ARG A 276 27.76 -5.34 29.15
C ARG A 276 27.45 -5.69 27.72
N ILE A 277 28.20 -5.11 26.79
CA ILE A 277 28.06 -5.40 25.35
C ILE A 277 29.32 -6.09 24.85
N ASN A 278 29.16 -7.30 24.34
CA ASN A 278 30.23 -8.05 23.69
C ASN A 278 30.35 -7.61 22.22
N LEU A 279 31.51 -7.06 21.87
CA LEU A 279 31.75 -6.52 20.53
C LEU A 279 32.03 -7.59 19.48
N SER A 280 32.26 -8.84 19.87
CA SER A 280 32.59 -9.93 18.95
C SER A 280 31.35 -10.61 18.35
N ASP A 281 30.33 -10.87 19.17
CA ASP A 281 29.09 -11.54 18.77
C ASP A 281 27.85 -10.61 18.76
N LYS A 282 28.05 -9.32 19.09
CA LYS A 282 26.99 -8.31 19.24
C LYS A 282 25.90 -8.78 20.22
N THR A 283 26.31 -9.26 21.40
CA THR A 283 25.36 -9.60 22.47
C THR A 283 25.40 -8.57 23.59
N GLN A 284 24.28 -8.40 24.28
CA GLN A 284 24.16 -7.60 25.49
C GLN A 284 23.72 -8.46 26.68
N GLU A 285 24.18 -8.10 27.87
CA GLU A 285 23.74 -8.64 29.15
C GLU A 285 23.40 -7.47 30.07
N LYS A 286 22.16 -7.39 30.55
CA LYS A 286 21.69 -6.39 31.53
C LYS A 286 21.70 -7.02 32.93
N LYS A 287 22.20 -6.25 33.89
CA LYS A 287 22.14 -6.55 35.31
C LYS A 287 21.65 -5.31 36.05
N THR A 288 20.58 -5.45 36.82
CA THR A 288 20.05 -4.37 37.66
C THR A 288 20.60 -4.50 39.08
N MET A 289 21.14 -3.41 39.60
CA MET A 289 21.66 -3.31 40.96
C MET A 289 20.65 -2.55 41.81
N THR A 290 20.25 -3.11 42.95
CA THR A 290 19.25 -2.53 43.86
C THR A 290 19.83 -2.37 45.27
N TRP A 291 19.56 -1.24 45.90
CA TRP A 291 19.93 -1.00 47.28
C TRP A 291 19.19 -1.95 48.23
N ASN A 292 19.95 -2.67 49.06
CA ASN A 292 19.42 -3.57 50.08
C ASN A 292 20.06 -3.25 51.42
N LYS A 293 19.39 -2.38 52.18
CA LYS A 293 19.74 -1.91 53.55
C LYS A 293 21.08 -1.18 53.65
N ASP A 294 22.19 -1.84 53.36
CA ASP A 294 23.57 -1.37 53.55
C ASP A 294 24.50 -1.61 52.34
N HIS A 295 24.06 -2.37 51.33
CA HIS A 295 24.83 -2.66 50.12
C HIS A 295 23.95 -2.73 48.87
N PHE A 296 24.56 -2.64 47.67
CA PHE A 296 23.87 -2.94 46.43
C PHE A 296 23.97 -4.44 46.14
N ALA A 297 22.82 -5.05 45.81
CA ALA A 297 22.73 -6.43 45.37
C ALA A 297 22.18 -6.48 43.95
N ALA A 298 22.66 -7.46 43.18
CA ALA A 298 22.07 -7.75 41.88
C ALA A 298 20.66 -8.32 42.05
N SER A 299 19.70 -7.85 41.26
CA SER A 299 18.41 -8.51 41.16
C SER A 299 18.57 -9.95 40.64
N SER A 300 17.68 -10.86 41.04
CA SER A 300 17.68 -12.25 40.57
C SER A 300 17.42 -12.38 39.06
N ASP A 301 16.96 -11.31 38.42
CA ASP A 301 16.62 -11.24 37.00
C ASP A 301 17.83 -10.85 36.13
N SER A 302 18.95 -11.59 36.25
CA SER A 302 20.03 -11.44 35.27
C SER A 302 19.54 -11.91 33.90
N SER A 303 19.54 -11.04 32.90
CA SER A 303 19.10 -11.42 31.56
C SER A 303 20.11 -12.37 30.91
N GLU A 304 19.66 -13.45 30.28
CA GLU A 304 20.52 -14.20 29.35
C GLU A 304 21.07 -13.28 28.25
N PRO A 305 22.28 -13.55 27.70
CA PRO A 305 22.84 -12.76 26.62
C PRO A 305 21.88 -12.62 25.43
N VAL A 306 21.54 -11.37 25.10
CA VAL A 306 20.61 -11.03 24.02
C VAL A 306 21.38 -10.54 22.81
N LYS A 307 21.13 -11.10 21.62
CA LYS A 307 21.71 -10.59 20.38
C LYS A 307 21.15 -9.21 20.05
N ILE A 308 22.02 -8.26 19.77
CA ILE A 308 21.69 -6.92 19.29
C ILE A 308 21.63 -6.97 17.76
N TYR A 309 20.41 -6.89 17.21
CA TYR A 309 20.19 -6.86 15.78
C TYR A 309 18.96 -6.04 15.43
N ASN A 310 19.18 -4.84 14.89
CA ASN A 310 18.11 -4.04 14.30
C ASN A 310 18.20 -4.08 12.77
N PRO A 311 17.34 -4.83 12.06
CA PRO A 311 17.34 -4.89 10.60
C PRO A 311 16.90 -3.57 9.94
N ASN A 312 16.22 -2.69 10.68
CA ASN A 312 15.75 -1.40 10.20
C ASN A 312 16.81 -0.31 10.30
N ARG A 313 17.91 -0.55 11.03
CA ARG A 313 19.02 0.41 11.09
C ARG A 313 19.49 0.62 9.66
N ILE A 314 19.34 1.84 9.16
CA ILE A 314 19.68 2.17 7.79
C ILE A 314 21.18 1.92 7.62
N ASP A 315 21.54 0.79 7.03
CA ASP A 315 22.79 0.68 6.33
C ASP A 315 22.72 1.64 5.15
N ARG A 316 23.37 2.81 5.30
CA ARG A 316 23.30 3.90 4.33
C ARG A 316 23.88 3.51 2.96
N ARG A 317 24.58 2.38 2.85
CA ARG A 317 24.95 1.80 1.53
C ARG A 317 23.72 1.47 0.71
N PHE A 318 22.65 1.04 1.39
CA PHE A 318 21.46 0.43 0.80
C PHE A 318 20.25 1.38 0.77
N GLN A 319 20.45 2.70 0.88
CA GLN A 319 19.37 3.67 0.68
C GLN A 319 19.02 3.82 -0.81
N PHE A 320 17.73 3.90 -1.11
CA PHE A 320 17.28 4.29 -2.43
C PHE A 320 17.67 5.73 -2.75
N LYS A 321 17.87 6.02 -4.04
CA LYS A 321 18.01 7.39 -4.52
C LYS A 321 16.66 8.13 -4.36
N PRO A 322 16.66 9.41 -3.94
CA PRO A 322 15.41 10.17 -3.75
C PRO A 322 14.53 10.28 -5.00
N LYS A 323 15.13 10.18 -6.20
CA LYS A 323 14.37 10.15 -7.46
C LYS A 323 13.65 8.81 -7.65
N PHE A 324 14.34 7.70 -7.34
CA PHE A 324 13.78 6.36 -7.46
C PHE A 324 12.69 6.12 -6.41
N GLU A 325 12.92 6.55 -5.17
CA GLU A 325 11.92 6.49 -4.10
C GLU A 325 10.64 7.27 -4.44
N ARG A 326 10.76 8.46 -5.02
CA ARG A 326 9.60 9.21 -5.54
C ARG A 326 8.87 8.47 -6.66
N TRP A 327 9.60 7.78 -7.54
CA TRP A 327 9.02 6.99 -8.62
C TRP A 327 8.31 5.72 -8.12
N LEU A 328 8.81 5.10 -7.05
CA LEU A 328 8.14 3.97 -6.37
C LEU A 328 6.78 4.38 -5.79
N ASP A 329 6.66 5.64 -5.35
CA ASP A 329 5.41 6.18 -4.81
C ASP A 329 4.56 6.96 -5.83
N GLU A 330 4.96 6.92 -7.11
CA GLU A 330 4.25 7.59 -8.21
C GLU A 330 3.12 6.71 -8.77
N ILE A 331 1.96 7.32 -8.99
CA ILE A 331 0.83 6.72 -9.70
C ILE A 331 1.00 6.99 -11.19
N GLU A 332 1.08 5.93 -11.99
CA GLU A 332 1.32 6.02 -13.44
C GLU A 332 0.10 6.53 -14.22
N ASP A 333 -1.11 6.21 -13.73
CA ASP A 333 -2.34 6.74 -14.30
C ASP A 333 -2.55 8.19 -13.85
N PRO A 334 -3.04 9.09 -14.74
CA PRO A 334 -3.28 10.51 -14.41
C PRO A 334 -4.56 10.66 -13.59
N ILE A 335 -4.51 10.12 -12.37
CA ILE A 335 -5.57 10.16 -11.39
C ILE A 335 -5.43 11.46 -10.60
N THR A 336 -6.52 12.20 -10.51
CA THR A 336 -6.60 13.41 -9.68
C THR A 336 -7.55 13.18 -8.51
N HIS A 337 -7.22 13.78 -7.36
CA HIS A 337 -8.04 13.75 -6.17
C HIS A 337 -8.59 15.17 -5.90
N PRO A 338 -9.89 15.34 -5.60
CA PRO A 338 -10.50 16.67 -5.48
C PRO A 338 -9.91 17.52 -4.33
N ARG A 339 -9.39 16.89 -3.28
CA ARG A 339 -8.86 17.56 -2.08
C ARG A 339 -7.34 17.49 -1.92
N VAL A 340 -6.64 16.75 -2.78
CA VAL A 340 -5.19 16.51 -2.62
C VAL A 340 -4.50 16.82 -3.94
N SER A 341 -3.55 17.75 -3.91
CA SER A 341 -2.86 18.26 -5.11
C SER A 341 -1.86 17.27 -5.71
N GLN A 342 -1.27 16.39 -4.88
CA GLN A 342 -0.35 15.34 -5.31
C GLN A 342 -0.77 14.02 -4.69
N LEU A 343 -1.40 13.16 -5.48
CA LEU A 343 -1.78 11.81 -5.06
C LEU A 343 -0.56 10.89 -5.21
N GLN A 344 -0.26 10.12 -4.17
CA GLN A 344 0.83 9.15 -4.12
C GLN A 344 0.26 7.74 -4.09
N LEU A 345 1.03 6.76 -4.55
CA LEU A 345 0.63 5.36 -4.58
C LEU A 345 0.29 4.86 -3.16
N SER A 346 1.13 5.18 -2.18
CA SER A 346 0.99 4.83 -0.76
C SER A 346 -0.35 5.30 -0.16
N HIS A 347 -0.91 6.42 -0.63
CA HIS A 347 -2.21 6.93 -0.15
C HIS A 347 -3.37 5.97 -0.44
N ILE A 348 -3.31 5.24 -1.55
CA ILE A 348 -4.44 4.45 -2.07
C ILE A 348 -4.12 2.97 -2.25
N PHE A 349 -2.85 2.58 -2.16
CA PHE A 349 -2.41 1.23 -2.42
C PHE A 349 -3.02 0.21 -1.46
N SER A 350 -3.41 -0.94 -2.01
CA SER A 350 -3.65 -2.18 -1.28
C SER A 350 -3.14 -3.32 -2.14
N TYR A 351 -2.45 -4.28 -1.52
CA TYR A 351 -2.02 -5.48 -2.22
C TYR A 351 -3.20 -6.15 -2.93
N PRO A 352 -3.03 -6.70 -4.14
CA PRO A 352 -4.07 -7.51 -4.76
C PRO A 352 -4.33 -8.77 -3.96
N ASP A 353 -5.49 -9.39 -4.14
CA ASP A 353 -5.61 -10.81 -3.83
C ASP A 353 -4.95 -11.59 -4.96
N LEU A 354 -4.32 -12.72 -4.65
CA LEU A 354 -3.72 -13.60 -5.65
C LEU A 354 -4.42 -14.95 -5.68
N ARG A 355 -4.59 -15.51 -6.87
CA ARG A 355 -4.90 -16.93 -7.07
C ARG A 355 -3.57 -17.67 -7.14
N LYS A 356 -3.24 -18.44 -6.11
CA LYS A 356 -2.12 -19.37 -6.12
C LYS A 356 -2.57 -20.64 -6.82
N ILE A 357 -1.89 -21.00 -7.90
CA ILE A 357 -2.25 -22.19 -8.67
C ILE A 357 -1.34 -23.34 -8.28
N LEU A 358 -1.95 -24.40 -7.76
CA LEU A 358 -1.27 -25.62 -7.33
C LEU A 358 -1.62 -26.76 -8.30
N GLN A 359 -0.67 -27.66 -8.54
CA GLN A 359 -0.96 -28.91 -9.24
C GLN A 359 -1.76 -29.83 -8.31
N SER A 360 -2.82 -30.44 -8.83
CA SER A 360 -3.62 -31.39 -8.05
C SER A 360 -2.83 -32.67 -7.74
N GLU A 361 -2.93 -33.15 -6.50
CA GLU A 361 -2.32 -34.41 -6.06
C GLU A 361 -2.96 -35.63 -6.71
N SER A 362 -4.23 -35.53 -7.12
CA SER A 362 -5.00 -36.65 -7.67
C SER A 362 -4.90 -36.79 -9.20
N ASN A 363 -4.64 -35.69 -9.90
CA ASN A 363 -4.57 -35.66 -11.36
C ASN A 363 -3.64 -34.52 -11.82
N LYS A 364 -2.58 -34.83 -12.56
CA LYS A 364 -1.59 -33.82 -12.97
C LYS A 364 -2.15 -32.77 -13.94
N ASP A 365 -3.28 -33.06 -14.58
CA ASP A 365 -3.95 -32.15 -15.50
C ASP A 365 -4.95 -31.20 -14.80
N ASP A 366 -5.22 -31.40 -13.51
CA ASP A 366 -6.15 -30.56 -12.74
C ASP A 366 -5.41 -29.52 -11.88
N GLU A 367 -5.90 -28.29 -11.90
CA GLU A 367 -5.34 -27.17 -11.13
C GLU A 367 -6.21 -26.85 -9.91
N VAL A 368 -5.58 -26.77 -8.73
CA VAL A 368 -6.23 -26.31 -7.50
C VAL A 368 -5.93 -24.82 -7.32
N VAL A 369 -6.98 -24.04 -7.09
CA VAL A 369 -6.89 -22.59 -6.92
C VAL A 369 -7.07 -22.23 -5.46
N GLU A 370 -6.03 -21.67 -4.85
CA GLU A 370 -6.07 -21.10 -3.51
C GLU A 370 -6.03 -19.57 -3.58
N ARG A 371 -6.83 -18.87 -2.76
CA ARG A 371 -6.81 -17.41 -2.67
C ARG A 371 -5.83 -16.97 -1.57
N VAL A 372 -4.79 -16.25 -1.96
CA VAL A 372 -3.95 -15.47 -1.05
C VAL A 372 -4.59 -14.11 -0.86
N ARG A 373 -5.05 -13.84 0.36
CA ARG A 373 -5.68 -12.56 0.72
C ARG A 373 -4.67 -11.42 0.65
N SER A 374 -5.14 -10.23 0.28
CA SER A 374 -4.38 -8.97 0.18
C SER A 374 -3.42 -8.74 1.34
N GLU A 375 -3.89 -8.92 2.58
CA GLU A 375 -3.08 -8.72 3.80
C GLU A 375 -1.93 -9.72 3.96
N ASN A 376 -2.00 -10.87 3.29
CA ASN A 376 -1.01 -11.95 3.36
C ASN A 376 -0.12 -12.01 2.13
N VAL A 377 -0.37 -11.23 1.08
CA VAL A 377 0.41 -11.32 -0.17
C VAL A 377 1.88 -11.03 0.05
N PHE A 378 2.24 -10.04 0.86
CA PHE A 378 3.66 -9.76 1.13
C PHE A 378 4.34 -10.93 1.85
N ASN A 379 3.66 -11.54 2.84
CA ASN A 379 4.16 -12.72 3.55
C ASN A 379 4.31 -13.92 2.60
N GLU A 380 3.33 -14.16 1.74
CA GLU A 380 3.44 -15.19 0.70
C GLU A 380 4.65 -14.93 -0.22
N MET A 381 4.82 -13.69 -0.72
CA MET A 381 5.98 -13.38 -1.57
C MET A 381 7.31 -13.54 -0.83
N LYS A 382 7.36 -13.23 0.47
CA LYS A 382 8.54 -13.42 1.32
C LYS A 382 8.96 -14.88 1.42
N ASP A 383 8.01 -15.79 1.52
CA ASP A 383 8.27 -17.23 1.65
C ASP A 383 8.53 -17.91 0.30
N GLN A 384 8.35 -17.19 -0.82
CA GLN A 384 8.51 -17.73 -2.17
C GLN A 384 9.85 -17.35 -2.80
N ASN A 385 10.57 -18.37 -3.29
CA ASN A 385 11.84 -18.15 -4.00
C ASN A 385 11.63 -17.84 -5.48
N LYS A 386 10.61 -18.43 -6.12
CA LYS A 386 10.37 -18.26 -7.55
C LYS A 386 8.87 -18.09 -7.78
N ALA A 387 8.45 -16.87 -8.12
CA ALA A 387 7.05 -16.58 -8.42
C ALA A 387 6.89 -16.07 -9.85
N PHE A 388 5.89 -16.61 -10.55
CA PHE A 388 5.43 -16.09 -11.84
C PHE A 388 4.03 -15.50 -11.67
N ILE A 389 3.96 -14.17 -11.65
CA ILE A 389 2.76 -13.40 -11.35
C ILE A 389 2.17 -12.86 -12.65
N ILE A 390 0.93 -13.22 -12.92
CA ILE A 390 0.24 -12.91 -14.16
C ILE A 390 -0.97 -12.03 -13.85
N GLY A 391 -1.20 -11.01 -14.65
CA GLY A 391 -2.34 -10.12 -14.48
C GLY A 391 -2.74 -9.44 -15.79
N TYR A 392 -4.03 -9.22 -15.97
CA TYR A 392 -4.55 -8.55 -17.16
C TYR A 392 -4.14 -7.06 -17.17
N ASP A 393 -4.45 -6.35 -18.26
CA ASP A 393 -4.10 -4.93 -18.37
C ASP A 393 -4.76 -4.10 -17.25
N ARG A 394 -4.02 -3.14 -16.67
CA ARG A 394 -4.41 -2.31 -15.51
C ARG A 394 -4.86 -3.08 -14.25
N SER A 395 -4.45 -4.34 -14.09
CA SER A 395 -4.68 -5.12 -12.85
C SER A 395 -3.84 -4.67 -11.64
N GLY A 396 -2.83 -3.81 -11.86
CA GLY A 396 -1.94 -3.28 -10.82
C GLY A 396 -0.58 -3.96 -10.70
N LYS A 397 -0.12 -4.66 -11.75
CA LYS A 397 1.20 -5.33 -11.83
C LYS A 397 2.36 -4.41 -11.44
N SER A 398 2.52 -3.28 -12.11
CA SER A 398 3.62 -2.34 -11.83
C SER A 398 3.52 -1.73 -10.43
N SER A 399 2.30 -1.42 -9.96
CA SER A 399 2.08 -0.99 -8.56
C SER A 399 2.47 -2.07 -7.54
N LEU A 400 2.21 -3.35 -7.83
CA LEU A 400 2.65 -4.48 -7.01
C LEU A 400 4.18 -4.56 -6.97
N CYS A 401 4.86 -4.46 -8.13
CA CYS A 401 6.33 -4.45 -8.21
C CYS A 401 6.95 -3.30 -7.39
N LYS A 402 6.44 -2.07 -7.56
CA LYS A 402 6.89 -0.90 -6.80
C LYS A 402 6.71 -1.10 -5.29
N ARG A 403 5.57 -1.65 -4.87
CA ARG A 403 5.33 -1.90 -3.45
C ARG A 403 6.23 -3.00 -2.89
N LEU A 404 6.37 -4.12 -3.59
CA LEU A 404 7.28 -5.20 -3.18
C LEU A 404 8.71 -4.68 -3.02
N MET A 405 9.18 -3.82 -3.93
CA MET A 405 10.48 -3.16 -3.82
C MET A 405 10.65 -2.40 -2.49
N SER A 406 9.66 -1.57 -2.11
CA SER A 406 9.68 -0.84 -0.84
C SER A 406 9.57 -1.75 0.38
N ASP A 407 8.67 -2.73 0.35
CA ASP A 407 8.37 -3.57 1.51
C ASP A 407 9.51 -4.58 1.77
N PHE A 408 10.13 -5.18 0.74
CA PHE A 408 11.33 -6.00 0.92
C PHE A 408 12.51 -5.18 1.46
N ARG A 409 12.67 -3.94 1.00
CA ARG A 409 13.71 -3.06 1.54
C ARG A 409 13.48 -2.76 3.02
N SER A 410 12.22 -2.56 3.42
CA SER A 410 11.84 -2.26 4.80
C SER A 410 12.17 -3.37 5.80
N ILE A 411 12.28 -4.63 5.35
CA ILE A 411 12.66 -5.78 6.18
C ILE A 411 14.16 -6.13 6.08
N GLY A 412 14.96 -5.29 5.42
CA GLY A 412 16.41 -5.42 5.33
C GLY A 412 16.94 -6.07 4.05
N ASN A 413 16.10 -6.66 3.20
CA ASN A 413 16.52 -7.23 1.90
C ASN A 413 16.95 -6.13 0.90
N LEU A 414 17.58 -6.56 -0.18
CA LEU A 414 18.08 -5.73 -1.28
C LEU A 414 17.46 -6.16 -2.61
N PRO A 415 16.22 -5.71 -2.87
CA PRO A 415 15.57 -5.94 -4.15
C PRO A 415 16.20 -5.07 -5.26
N LEU A 416 16.16 -5.57 -6.49
CA LEU A 416 16.40 -4.82 -7.72
C LEU A 416 15.17 -4.92 -8.61
N LEU A 417 14.78 -3.82 -9.25
CA LEU A 417 13.64 -3.79 -10.18
C LEU A 417 14.15 -3.68 -11.63
N LEU A 418 13.82 -4.70 -12.43
CA LEU A 418 14.20 -4.78 -13.84
C LEU A 418 12.94 -4.70 -14.70
N ASP A 419 12.94 -3.81 -15.69
CA ASP A 419 11.95 -3.84 -16.76
C ASP A 419 12.37 -4.87 -17.82
N GLY A 420 11.43 -5.72 -18.26
CA GLY A 420 11.65 -6.76 -19.26
C GLY A 420 12.29 -6.24 -20.55
N GLU A 421 11.94 -5.04 -21.02
CA GLU A 421 12.50 -4.42 -22.23
C GLU A 421 14.03 -4.23 -22.13
N ARG A 422 14.55 -4.05 -20.91
CA ARG A 422 15.99 -3.84 -20.67
C ARG A 422 16.79 -5.15 -20.70
N ILE A 423 16.14 -6.31 -20.76
CA ILE A 423 16.82 -7.61 -20.84
C ILE A 423 17.61 -7.70 -22.15
N PRO A 424 18.92 -8.04 -22.13
CA PRO A 424 19.72 -8.07 -23.34
C PRO A 424 19.25 -9.16 -24.31
N ARG A 425 19.11 -8.83 -25.60
CA ARG A 425 18.78 -9.78 -26.68
C ARG A 425 19.79 -10.93 -26.88
N LYS A 426 20.95 -10.84 -26.26
CA LYS A 426 22.03 -11.83 -26.27
C LYS A 426 22.58 -11.85 -24.87
N CYS A 427 21.95 -12.61 -23.97
CA CYS A 427 22.21 -12.53 -22.55
C CYS A 427 23.31 -13.52 -22.13
N ASP A 428 24.42 -12.98 -21.63
CA ASP A 428 25.49 -13.74 -20.97
C ASP A 428 25.73 -13.17 -19.56
N LYS A 429 26.51 -13.89 -18.73
CA LYS A 429 26.78 -13.48 -17.33
C LYS A 429 27.38 -12.08 -17.23
N GLN A 430 28.27 -11.71 -18.16
CA GLN A 430 28.94 -10.41 -18.13
C GLN A 430 27.97 -9.27 -18.48
N ARG A 431 27.10 -9.47 -19.47
CA ARG A 431 26.08 -8.50 -19.87
C ARG A 431 25.01 -8.34 -18.80
N LEU A 432 24.58 -9.42 -18.18
CA LEU A 432 23.66 -9.35 -17.04
C LEU A 432 24.30 -8.58 -15.88
N ARG A 433 25.55 -8.89 -15.50
CA ARG A 433 26.30 -8.12 -14.51
C ARG A 433 26.36 -6.63 -14.84
N ASN A 434 26.67 -6.28 -16.09
CA ASN A 434 26.73 -4.88 -16.52
C ASN A 434 25.35 -4.19 -16.48
N LEU A 435 24.27 -4.92 -16.75
CA LEU A 435 22.90 -4.40 -16.64
C LEU A 435 22.52 -4.17 -15.17
N LEU A 436 22.78 -5.16 -14.31
CA LEU A 436 22.51 -5.07 -12.87
C LEU A 436 23.31 -3.94 -12.22
N ASP A 437 24.58 -3.73 -12.58
CA ASP A 437 25.37 -2.59 -12.10
C ASP A 437 24.77 -1.23 -12.49
N LYS A 438 24.19 -1.12 -13.70
CA LYS A 438 23.49 0.10 -14.12
C LYS A 438 22.20 0.33 -13.32
N ILE A 439 21.37 -0.71 -13.16
CA ILE A 439 20.12 -0.64 -12.40
C ILE A 439 20.42 -0.27 -10.95
N LEU A 440 21.38 -0.95 -10.33
CA LEU A 440 21.79 -0.69 -8.96
C LEU A 440 22.28 0.75 -8.75
N LYS A 441 23.00 1.33 -9.72
CA LYS A 441 23.36 2.76 -9.73
C LYS A 441 22.18 3.70 -9.94
N GLU A 442 21.10 3.27 -10.60
CA GLU A 442 19.89 4.07 -10.77
C GLU A 442 19.02 4.06 -9.50
N GLU A 443 19.00 2.93 -8.80
CA GLU A 443 18.11 2.67 -7.66
C GLU A 443 18.73 3.05 -6.32
N TYR A 444 20.01 2.77 -6.09
CA TYR A 444 20.68 2.92 -4.79
C TYR A 444 21.70 4.06 -4.78
N GLN A 445 21.85 4.73 -3.63
CA GLN A 445 22.71 5.91 -3.52
C GLN A 445 24.21 5.57 -3.55
N ARG A 446 24.61 4.56 -2.77
CA ARG A 446 26.03 4.29 -2.44
C ARG A 446 26.45 2.85 -2.67
N LEU A 447 25.50 1.95 -2.93
CA LEU A 447 25.79 0.54 -3.20
C LEU A 447 26.55 0.41 -4.52
N THR A 448 27.61 -0.39 -4.52
CA THR A 448 28.30 -0.83 -5.73
C THR A 448 27.96 -2.28 -6.07
N TYR A 449 28.07 -2.66 -7.35
CA TYR A 449 27.81 -4.05 -7.74
C TYR A 449 28.73 -5.07 -7.05
N PRO A 450 30.04 -4.84 -6.87
CA PRO A 450 30.89 -5.79 -6.12
C PRO A 450 30.44 -5.99 -4.67
N GLU A 451 30.03 -4.93 -3.98
CA GLU A 451 29.47 -5.05 -2.63
C GLU A 451 28.16 -5.85 -2.64
N PHE A 452 27.27 -5.57 -3.59
CA PHE A 452 26.03 -6.30 -3.76
C PHE A 452 26.25 -7.79 -4.07
N GLU A 453 27.21 -8.12 -4.92
CA GLU A 453 27.50 -9.50 -5.33
C GLU A 453 28.08 -10.35 -4.18
N GLN A 454 28.76 -9.72 -3.21
CA GLN A 454 29.33 -10.36 -2.02
C GLN A 454 28.30 -10.64 -0.92
N LEU A 455 27.08 -10.10 -1.04
CA LEU A 455 26.00 -10.37 -0.10
C LEU A 455 25.55 -11.82 -0.17
N ASP A 456 25.02 -12.30 0.95
CA ASP A 456 24.29 -13.56 0.96
C ASP A 456 23.12 -13.49 -0.05
N LYS A 457 22.94 -14.60 -0.76
CA LYS A 457 21.96 -14.74 -1.84
C LYS A 457 20.53 -14.55 -1.34
N VAL A 458 20.26 -14.93 -0.09
CA VAL A 458 18.97 -14.75 0.58
C VAL A 458 18.57 -13.27 0.70
N ASN A 459 19.54 -12.36 0.72
CA ASN A 459 19.29 -10.92 0.81
C ASN A 459 19.07 -10.28 -0.56
N ARG A 460 19.32 -11.00 -1.67
CA ARG A 460 19.24 -10.47 -3.03
C ARG A 460 17.96 -10.93 -3.71
N ILE A 461 17.11 -9.97 -4.05
CA ILE A 461 15.81 -10.23 -4.67
C ILE A 461 15.78 -9.56 -6.05
N LEU A 462 15.29 -10.26 -7.06
CA LEU A 462 15.05 -9.67 -8.38
C LEU A 462 13.56 -9.63 -8.67
N ILE A 463 13.04 -8.44 -8.93
CA ILE A 463 11.67 -8.22 -9.38
C ILE A 463 11.74 -7.81 -10.84
N ILE A 464 11.05 -8.53 -11.71
CA ILE A 464 11.01 -8.24 -13.14
C ILE A 464 9.59 -7.83 -13.52
N ASP A 465 9.40 -6.55 -13.82
CA ASP A 465 8.16 -6.05 -14.40
C ASP A 465 8.18 -6.18 -15.92
N ASN A 466 7.00 -6.21 -16.55
CA ASN A 466 6.85 -6.27 -18.00
C ASN A 466 7.65 -7.40 -18.68
N MET A 467 7.69 -8.61 -18.10
CA MET A 467 8.47 -9.73 -18.67
C MET A 467 8.09 -10.09 -20.12
N HIS A 468 6.87 -9.75 -20.52
CA HIS A 468 6.35 -9.91 -21.88
C HIS A 468 7.01 -8.99 -22.92
N ASP A 469 7.63 -7.88 -22.48
CA ASP A 469 8.39 -6.95 -23.33
C ASP A 469 9.88 -7.37 -23.47
N GLY A 470 10.26 -8.51 -22.89
CA GLY A 470 11.60 -9.09 -22.96
C GLY A 470 11.95 -9.72 -24.32
N PRO A 471 13.02 -10.54 -24.38
CA PRO A 471 13.45 -11.16 -25.63
C PRO A 471 12.36 -12.04 -26.25
N SER A 472 12.04 -11.80 -27.53
CA SER A 472 11.09 -12.61 -28.29
C SER A 472 11.64 -13.99 -28.66
N ASP A 473 12.96 -14.15 -28.69
CA ASP A 473 13.63 -15.41 -28.95
C ASP A 473 13.62 -16.34 -27.71
N SER A 474 13.11 -17.56 -27.89
CA SER A 474 12.99 -18.57 -26.82
C SER A 474 14.34 -18.99 -26.23
N ALA A 475 15.40 -19.10 -27.04
CA ALA A 475 16.71 -19.48 -26.54
C ALA A 475 17.32 -18.37 -25.66
N GLU A 476 17.10 -17.11 -25.99
CA GLU A 476 17.56 -15.98 -25.19
C GLU A 476 16.80 -15.85 -23.86
N ARG A 477 15.48 -16.10 -23.86
CA ARG A 477 14.71 -16.20 -22.61
C ARG A 477 15.21 -17.34 -21.73
N TYR A 478 15.43 -18.52 -22.31
CA TYR A 478 15.98 -19.68 -21.60
C TYR A 478 17.34 -19.37 -20.95
N ASN A 479 18.25 -18.74 -21.69
CA ASN A 479 19.57 -18.36 -21.18
C ASN A 479 19.47 -17.39 -19.99
N PHE A 480 18.61 -16.37 -20.11
CA PHE A 480 18.38 -15.42 -19.02
C PHE A 480 17.83 -16.10 -17.76
N LEU A 481 16.77 -16.89 -17.90
CA LEU A 481 16.13 -17.59 -16.78
C LEU A 481 17.04 -18.62 -16.09
N ASN A 482 18.04 -19.16 -16.79
CA ASN A 482 19.05 -20.04 -16.18
C ASN A 482 20.13 -19.29 -15.41
N ILE A 483 20.53 -18.10 -15.86
CA ILE A 483 21.61 -17.34 -15.21
C ILE A 483 21.12 -16.63 -13.95
N VAL A 484 19.91 -16.08 -13.98
CA VAL A 484 19.37 -15.27 -12.87
C VAL A 484 19.38 -16.01 -11.51
N PRO A 485 18.95 -17.28 -11.40
CA PRO A 485 18.99 -18.03 -10.16
C PRO A 485 20.41 -18.30 -9.63
N GLU A 486 21.47 -18.02 -10.39
CA GLU A 486 22.85 -18.07 -9.88
C GLU A 486 23.20 -16.85 -9.01
N ILE A 487 22.53 -15.71 -9.22
CA ILE A 487 22.80 -14.43 -8.55
C ILE A 487 21.77 -14.14 -7.46
N PHE A 488 20.51 -14.49 -7.70
CA PHE A 488 19.38 -14.21 -6.81
C PHE A 488 18.79 -15.50 -6.25
N GLU A 489 18.39 -15.48 -4.99
CA GLU A 489 17.64 -16.59 -4.40
C GLU A 489 16.13 -16.42 -4.66
N GLN A 490 15.64 -15.18 -4.53
CA GLN A 490 14.25 -14.83 -4.80
C GLN A 490 14.11 -14.07 -6.12
N VAL A 491 13.23 -14.56 -7.00
CA VAL A 491 12.98 -14.01 -8.34
C VAL A 491 11.47 -13.97 -8.60
N PHE A 492 10.95 -12.77 -8.86
CA PHE A 492 9.55 -12.55 -9.20
C PHE A 492 9.43 -12.08 -10.65
N LEU A 493 8.76 -12.87 -11.48
CA LEU A 493 8.48 -12.57 -12.88
C LEU A 493 7.06 -12.05 -12.98
N VAL A 494 6.86 -10.84 -13.51
CA VAL A 494 5.54 -10.24 -13.64
C VAL A 494 5.21 -9.99 -15.10
N ALA A 495 4.09 -10.54 -15.58
CA ALA A 495 3.71 -10.50 -17.00
C ALA A 495 2.21 -10.27 -17.23
N GLY A 496 1.88 -9.83 -18.45
CA GLY A 496 0.50 -9.80 -18.94
C GLY A 496 -0.04 -11.20 -19.25
N ASP A 497 -1.37 -11.35 -19.24
CA ASP A 497 -2.03 -12.63 -19.55
C ASP A 497 -1.71 -13.16 -20.95
N ASP A 498 -1.64 -12.25 -21.93
CA ASP A 498 -1.38 -12.61 -23.32
C ASP A 498 -0.09 -13.42 -23.45
N PHE A 499 0.94 -13.03 -22.70
CA PHE A 499 2.21 -13.75 -22.65
C PHE A 499 2.07 -15.16 -22.07
N TYR A 500 1.26 -15.35 -21.02
CA TYR A 500 0.98 -16.68 -20.49
C TYR A 500 0.26 -17.56 -21.52
N PHE A 501 -0.72 -17.00 -22.23
CA PHE A 501 -1.44 -17.71 -23.27
C PHE A 501 -0.54 -18.09 -24.45
N GLU A 502 0.45 -17.27 -24.79
CA GLU A 502 1.47 -17.63 -25.77
C GLU A 502 2.32 -18.82 -25.28
N LEU A 503 2.76 -18.80 -24.02
CA LEU A 503 3.60 -19.85 -23.45
C LEU A 503 2.89 -21.23 -23.42
N ILE A 504 1.62 -21.30 -23.04
CA ILE A 504 0.88 -22.59 -23.02
C ILE A 504 0.69 -23.21 -24.41
N ASN A 505 0.75 -22.39 -25.47
CA ASN A 505 0.57 -22.82 -26.86
C ASN A 505 1.91 -23.14 -27.55
N GLN A 506 3.03 -22.98 -26.85
CA GLN A 506 4.37 -23.24 -27.35
C GLN A 506 5.00 -24.42 -26.62
N GLN A 507 5.95 -25.08 -27.28
CA GLN A 507 6.84 -26.07 -26.65
C GLN A 507 8.27 -25.56 -26.72
N GLY A 508 8.98 -25.56 -25.60
CA GLY A 508 10.35 -25.06 -25.53
C GLY A 508 10.92 -25.13 -24.12
N ASN A 509 12.26 -25.19 -24.01
CA ASN A 509 12.92 -25.29 -22.71
C ASN A 509 12.72 -24.03 -21.85
N ASP A 510 12.49 -22.85 -22.45
CA ASP A 510 12.15 -21.62 -21.71
C ASP A 510 10.76 -21.71 -21.08
N VAL A 511 9.81 -22.31 -21.81
CA VAL A 511 8.44 -22.56 -21.35
C VAL A 511 8.47 -23.43 -20.09
N ASP A 512 9.25 -24.51 -20.08
CA ASP A 512 9.44 -25.37 -18.90
C ASP A 512 10.01 -24.60 -17.70
N LEU A 513 10.95 -23.67 -17.94
CA LEU A 513 11.49 -22.83 -16.86
C LEU A 513 10.43 -21.88 -16.30
N PHE A 514 9.61 -21.24 -17.13
CA PHE A 514 8.49 -20.42 -16.62
C PHE A 514 7.52 -21.23 -15.77
N PHE A 515 7.16 -22.43 -16.23
CA PHE A 515 6.26 -23.32 -15.48
C PHE A 515 6.88 -23.94 -14.22
N SER A 516 8.21 -23.84 -14.04
CA SER A 516 8.88 -24.22 -12.79
C SER A 516 8.71 -23.18 -11.66
N TYR A 517 8.26 -21.95 -11.98
CA TYR A 517 7.99 -20.92 -10.99
C TYR A 517 6.59 -21.13 -10.41
N GLN A 518 6.40 -20.83 -9.12
CA GLN A 518 5.08 -20.88 -8.51
C GLN A 518 4.19 -19.82 -9.18
N ARG A 519 3.11 -20.29 -9.80
CA ARG A 519 2.18 -19.42 -10.55
C ARG A 519 1.21 -18.71 -9.60
N TYR A 520 1.10 -17.41 -9.80
CA TYR A 520 0.11 -16.55 -9.18
C TYR A 520 -0.64 -15.76 -10.25
N GLU A 521 -1.94 -15.58 -10.05
CA GLU A 521 -2.75 -14.69 -10.87
C GLU A 521 -3.33 -13.57 -10.02
N ILE A 522 -3.21 -12.32 -10.48
CA ILE A 522 -3.84 -11.18 -9.82
C ILE A 522 -5.36 -11.32 -9.96
N CYS A 523 -6.07 -11.35 -8.84
CA CYS A 523 -7.53 -11.38 -8.82
C CYS A 523 -8.10 -10.06 -9.32
N ASP A 524 -9.34 -10.13 -9.79
CA ASP A 524 -10.21 -8.97 -9.88
C ASP A 524 -10.26 -8.22 -8.53
N PHE A 525 -10.52 -6.91 -8.58
CA PHE A 525 -10.56 -6.07 -7.40
C PHE A 525 -11.77 -6.40 -6.52
N GLY A 526 -11.51 -7.20 -5.48
CA GLY A 526 -12.52 -7.71 -4.55
C GLY A 526 -13.26 -6.63 -3.76
N HIS A 527 -14.38 -7.03 -3.19
CA HIS A 527 -15.29 -6.23 -2.39
C HIS A 527 -14.60 -5.63 -1.16
N GLN A 528 -13.75 -6.39 -0.47
CA GLN A 528 -13.02 -5.90 0.71
C GLN A 528 -12.05 -4.78 0.35
N ARG A 529 -11.31 -4.96 -0.75
CA ARG A 529 -10.36 -3.96 -1.24
C ARG A 529 -11.06 -2.71 -1.75
N LEU A 530 -12.23 -2.85 -2.40
CA LEU A 530 -13.04 -1.71 -2.83
C LEU A 530 -13.45 -0.83 -1.64
N GLU A 531 -13.86 -1.45 -0.54
CA GLU A 531 -14.19 -0.70 0.68
C GLU A 531 -12.96 -0.02 1.29
N SER A 532 -11.82 -0.72 1.32
CA SER A 532 -10.54 -0.15 1.79
C SER A 532 -10.12 1.06 0.94
N LEU A 533 -10.14 0.92 -0.39
CA LEU A 533 -9.82 2.00 -1.33
C LEU A 533 -10.77 3.19 -1.16
N THR A 534 -12.08 2.94 -1.11
CA THR A 534 -13.09 3.98 -0.93
C THR A 534 -12.90 4.71 0.40
N SER A 535 -12.65 3.97 1.48
CA SER A 535 -12.42 4.57 2.80
C SER A 535 -11.14 5.42 2.83
N LYS A 536 -10.04 4.93 2.24
CA LYS A 536 -8.80 5.70 2.08
C LYS A 536 -9.06 6.97 1.29
N TRP A 537 -9.65 6.84 0.09
CA TRP A 537 -10.01 7.95 -0.80
C TRP A 537 -10.82 9.03 -0.09
N MET A 538 -11.94 8.65 0.53
CA MET A 538 -12.82 9.59 1.24
C MET A 538 -12.10 10.33 2.39
N THR A 539 -11.09 9.71 3.01
CA THR A 539 -10.36 10.30 4.14
C THR A 539 -9.31 11.34 3.69
N LEU A 540 -8.81 11.24 2.46
CA LEU A 540 -7.68 12.07 1.98
C LEU A 540 -7.98 13.57 2.00
N GLY A 541 -7.15 14.34 2.72
CA GLY A 541 -7.30 15.80 2.82
C GLY A 541 -8.36 16.27 3.84
N LEU A 542 -8.96 15.38 4.65
CA LEU A 542 -9.81 15.79 5.78
C LEU A 542 -8.96 16.09 7.03
N LYS A 543 -9.18 17.26 7.64
CA LYS A 543 -8.52 17.64 8.91
C LYS A 543 -9.05 16.86 10.12
N LYS A 544 -10.35 16.52 10.12
CA LYS A 544 -11.04 15.78 11.20
C LYS A 544 -12.06 14.80 10.59
N PRO A 545 -11.62 13.62 10.13
CA PRO A 545 -12.52 12.63 9.56
C PRO A 545 -13.48 12.09 10.62
N ASN A 546 -14.79 12.05 10.33
CA ASN A 546 -15.75 11.29 11.13
C ASN A 546 -15.78 9.84 10.61
N PRO A 547 -15.24 8.86 11.36
CA PRO A 547 -15.10 7.49 10.85
C PRO A 547 -16.43 6.81 10.53
N VAL A 548 -17.51 7.16 11.24
CA VAL A 548 -18.84 6.57 11.02
C VAL A 548 -19.44 7.10 9.72
N ALA A 549 -19.46 8.42 9.54
CA ALA A 549 -20.00 9.04 8.33
C ALA A 549 -19.22 8.66 7.06
N ILE A 550 -17.88 8.57 7.16
CA ILE A 550 -17.04 8.11 6.06
C ILE A 550 -17.37 6.66 5.70
N ARG A 551 -17.56 5.81 6.70
CA ARG A 551 -17.90 4.40 6.48
C ARG A 551 -19.28 4.24 5.83
N GLU A 552 -20.31 4.91 6.34
CA GLU A 552 -21.66 4.86 5.77
C GLU A 552 -21.65 5.27 4.30
N LYS A 553 -20.98 6.39 3.98
CA LYS A 553 -20.83 6.87 2.61
C LYS A 553 -19.98 5.93 1.75
N ALA A 554 -18.92 5.35 2.30
CA ALA A 554 -18.10 4.36 1.60
C ALA A 554 -18.90 3.11 1.24
N ILE A 555 -19.73 2.60 2.15
CA ILE A 555 -20.61 1.45 1.90
C ILE A 555 -21.62 1.78 0.79
N GLU A 556 -22.25 2.96 0.85
CA GLU A 556 -23.19 3.42 -0.17
C GLU A 556 -22.53 3.49 -1.56
N ILE A 557 -21.33 4.06 -1.64
CA ILE A 557 -20.57 4.14 -2.89
C ILE A 557 -20.16 2.75 -3.36
N CYS A 558 -19.67 1.88 -2.47
CA CYS A 558 -19.30 0.50 -2.80
C CYS A 558 -20.48 -0.27 -3.41
N GLN A 559 -21.68 -0.15 -2.83
CA GLN A 559 -22.88 -0.81 -3.36
C GLN A 559 -23.26 -0.30 -4.76
N LYS A 560 -23.16 1.03 -4.98
CA LYS A 560 -23.39 1.62 -6.30
C LYS A 560 -22.37 1.12 -7.32
N VAL A 561 -21.09 1.17 -6.98
CA VAL A 561 -19.98 0.73 -7.85
C VAL A 561 -20.09 -0.76 -8.17
N GLN A 562 -20.35 -1.62 -7.19
CA GLN A 562 -20.52 -3.06 -7.40
C GLN A 562 -21.72 -3.34 -8.32
N SER A 563 -22.85 -2.69 -8.07
CA SER A 563 -24.03 -2.82 -8.92
C SER A 563 -23.71 -2.42 -10.37
N VAL A 564 -22.94 -1.34 -10.57
CA VAL A 564 -22.48 -0.89 -11.90
C VAL A 564 -21.63 -1.96 -12.57
N LEU A 565 -20.59 -2.47 -11.90
CA LEU A 565 -19.64 -3.41 -12.49
C LEU A 565 -20.29 -4.75 -12.83
N GLU A 566 -21.11 -5.28 -11.91
CA GLU A 566 -21.82 -6.55 -12.09
C GLU A 566 -22.87 -6.47 -13.22
N LEU A 567 -23.67 -5.39 -13.24
CA LEU A 567 -24.63 -5.18 -14.32
C LEU A 567 -23.88 -5.05 -15.65
N ALA A 568 -22.88 -4.18 -15.72
CA ALA A 568 -22.23 -3.85 -16.98
C ALA A 568 -21.25 -4.92 -17.48
N GLY A 569 -20.94 -5.94 -16.67
CA GLY A 569 -19.99 -7.00 -17.00
C GLY A 569 -18.56 -6.48 -17.14
N LEU A 570 -18.22 -5.42 -16.39
CA LEU A 570 -16.92 -4.76 -16.46
C LEU A 570 -15.87 -5.51 -15.63
N PRO A 571 -14.58 -5.45 -16.03
CA PRO A 571 -13.51 -5.91 -15.16
C PRO A 571 -13.46 -5.01 -13.92
N HIS A 572 -13.31 -5.63 -12.76
CA HIS A 572 -13.09 -4.91 -11.51
C HIS A 572 -11.62 -4.49 -11.44
N THR A 573 -11.22 -3.44 -12.18
CA THR A 573 -9.85 -2.90 -12.12
C THR A 573 -9.72 -1.77 -11.11
N PRO A 574 -8.55 -1.63 -10.43
CA PRO A 574 -8.28 -0.48 -9.57
C PRO A 574 -8.52 0.86 -10.27
N TRP A 575 -8.06 1.00 -11.52
CA TRP A 575 -8.19 2.25 -12.27
C TRP A 575 -9.65 2.65 -12.53
N LEU A 576 -10.48 1.72 -12.99
CA LEU A 576 -11.90 2.00 -13.25
C LEU A 576 -12.61 2.42 -11.97
N LEU A 577 -12.32 1.75 -10.86
CA LEU A 577 -12.87 2.07 -9.55
C LEU A 577 -12.51 3.49 -9.13
N ILE A 578 -11.26 3.90 -9.32
CA ILE A 578 -10.80 5.25 -8.99
C ILE A 578 -11.49 6.30 -9.84
N VAL A 579 -11.66 6.08 -11.15
CA VAL A 579 -12.40 7.02 -12.01
C VAL A 579 -13.84 7.19 -11.50
N VAL A 580 -14.52 6.08 -11.15
CA VAL A 580 -15.87 6.14 -10.60
C VAL A 580 -15.89 6.87 -9.25
N LEU A 581 -14.91 6.63 -8.37
CA LEU A 581 -14.79 7.32 -7.08
C LEU A 581 -14.58 8.83 -7.26
N SER A 582 -13.66 9.25 -8.14
CA SER A 582 -13.40 10.65 -8.45
C SER A 582 -14.67 11.39 -8.91
N GLU A 583 -15.46 10.77 -9.80
CA GLU A 583 -16.72 11.33 -10.29
C GLU A 583 -17.77 11.46 -9.18
N THR A 584 -17.83 10.49 -8.26
CA THR A 584 -18.80 10.55 -7.14
C THR A 584 -18.50 11.66 -6.12
N GLU A 585 -17.28 12.20 -6.07
CA GLU A 585 -16.89 13.25 -5.12
C GLU A 585 -16.90 14.68 -5.69
N GLN A 586 -16.77 14.87 -7.01
CA GLN A 586 -16.49 16.19 -7.61
C GLN A 586 -17.67 17.18 -7.70
N THR A 587 -18.87 16.91 -7.14
CA THR A 587 -20.02 17.81 -7.33
C THR A 587 -20.94 18.03 -6.11
N ASP A 588 -21.29 19.30 -5.83
CA ASP A 588 -22.42 19.74 -4.97
C ASP A 588 -23.80 19.57 -5.66
N THR A 589 -23.79 19.31 -6.96
CA THR A 589 -24.94 18.84 -7.74
C THR A 589 -24.55 17.52 -8.38
N PRO A 590 -24.92 16.36 -7.82
CA PRO A 590 -24.62 15.07 -8.44
C PRO A 590 -25.14 15.17 -9.86
N PHE A 591 -24.27 15.01 -10.86
CA PHE A 591 -24.77 14.92 -12.23
C PHE A 591 -25.79 13.77 -12.21
N ILE A 592 -27.05 14.11 -12.48
CA ILE A 592 -28.28 13.35 -12.25
C ILE A 592 -28.24 11.94 -12.89
N ALA A 593 -27.22 11.66 -13.71
CA ALA A 593 -26.95 10.37 -14.36
C ALA A 593 -26.52 9.23 -13.42
N ALA A 594 -25.69 9.47 -12.40
CA ALA A 594 -25.20 8.37 -11.54
C ALA A 594 -26.26 7.93 -10.50
N GLN A 595 -27.10 8.85 -10.03
CA GLN A 595 -28.20 8.53 -9.10
C GLN A 595 -29.33 7.73 -9.76
N ASN A 596 -29.49 7.82 -11.09
CA ASN A 596 -30.55 7.13 -11.84
C ASN A 596 -30.07 5.86 -12.57
N GLY A 597 -28.83 5.40 -12.35
CA GLY A 597 -28.29 4.20 -13.01
C GLY A 597 -28.03 4.39 -14.51
N ASN A 598 -27.53 5.56 -14.93
CA ASN A 598 -27.23 5.85 -16.33
C ASN A 598 -25.76 5.54 -16.66
N TYR A 599 -25.45 4.24 -16.74
CA TYR A 599 -24.10 3.66 -16.82
C TYR A 599 -23.28 4.08 -18.05
N GLY A 600 -23.91 4.36 -19.21
CA GLY A 600 -23.20 4.81 -20.42
C GLY A 600 -22.34 6.08 -20.22
N HIS A 601 -22.71 6.95 -19.28
CA HIS A 601 -21.92 8.14 -18.93
C HIS A 601 -20.61 7.81 -18.20
N LEU A 602 -20.59 6.74 -17.39
CA LEU A 602 -19.36 6.30 -16.73
C LEU A 602 -18.35 5.79 -17.75
N TYR A 603 -18.80 5.00 -18.72
CA TYR A 603 -17.96 4.54 -19.83
C TYR A 603 -17.45 5.70 -20.69
N GLN A 604 -18.33 6.65 -20.99
CA GLN A 604 -17.93 7.83 -21.72
C GLN A 604 -16.87 8.63 -20.95
N ALA A 605 -17.02 8.82 -19.64
CA ALA A 605 -16.01 9.49 -18.81
C ALA A 605 -14.66 8.76 -18.84
N VAL A 606 -14.67 7.44 -18.67
CA VAL A 606 -13.48 6.57 -18.73
C VAL A 606 -12.77 6.68 -20.09
N ILE A 607 -13.52 6.60 -21.19
CA ILE A 607 -12.98 6.76 -22.55
C ILE A 607 -12.46 8.19 -22.78
N THR A 608 -13.20 9.20 -22.32
CA THR A 608 -12.81 10.60 -22.46
C THR A 608 -11.51 10.90 -21.72
N VAL A 609 -11.35 10.40 -20.49
CA VAL A 609 -10.11 10.53 -19.72
C VAL A 609 -8.96 9.84 -20.44
N ALA A 610 -9.14 8.62 -20.93
CA ALA A 610 -8.10 7.90 -21.68
C ALA A 610 -7.68 8.65 -22.95
N LEU A 611 -8.64 9.13 -23.73
CA LEU A 611 -8.39 9.90 -24.96
C LEU A 611 -7.79 11.30 -24.69
N SER A 612 -8.05 11.90 -23.53
CA SER A 612 -7.48 13.20 -23.15
C SER A 612 -5.95 13.16 -22.96
N GLN A 613 -5.38 11.97 -22.78
CA GLN A 613 -3.94 11.74 -22.64
C GLN A 613 -3.19 11.79 -23.99
N SER A 614 -3.92 11.89 -25.10
CA SER A 614 -3.33 11.96 -26.43
C SER A 614 -2.31 13.09 -26.55
N LYS A 615 -1.26 12.84 -27.34
CA LYS A 615 -0.25 13.85 -27.70
C LYS A 615 -0.63 14.65 -28.96
N MET A 616 -1.61 14.19 -29.74
CA MET A 616 -2.07 14.86 -30.96
C MET A 616 -3.06 16.00 -30.71
N LYS A 617 -2.57 17.24 -30.50
CA LYS A 617 -3.44 18.41 -30.22
C LYS A 617 -4.44 18.77 -31.33
N HIS A 618 -4.11 18.51 -32.59
CA HIS A 618 -4.96 18.85 -33.75
C HIS A 618 -6.01 17.80 -34.07
N PHE A 619 -5.87 16.59 -33.53
CA PHE A 619 -6.95 15.63 -33.51
C PHE A 619 -7.73 15.93 -32.24
N ASP A 620 -8.92 16.53 -32.30
CA ASP A 620 -9.65 16.85 -31.07
C ASP A 620 -10.40 15.62 -30.54
N LEU A 621 -11.01 15.75 -29.36
CA LEU A 621 -11.73 14.63 -28.75
C LEU A 621 -12.88 14.15 -29.65
N SER A 622 -13.61 15.09 -30.27
CA SER A 622 -14.71 14.79 -31.18
C SER A 622 -14.25 14.00 -32.39
N GLY A 623 -13.16 14.41 -33.04
CA GLY A 623 -12.55 13.72 -34.16
C GLY A 623 -12.16 12.28 -33.80
N ARG A 624 -11.54 12.07 -32.63
CA ARG A 624 -11.17 10.71 -32.18
C ARG A 624 -12.39 9.81 -31.99
N PHE A 625 -13.47 10.34 -31.41
CA PHE A 625 -14.71 9.59 -31.26
C PHE A 625 -15.30 9.20 -32.62
N ILE A 626 -15.30 10.11 -33.60
CA ILE A 626 -15.76 9.81 -34.96
C ILE A 626 -14.89 8.71 -35.59
N TYR A 627 -13.56 8.84 -35.53
CA TYR A 627 -12.63 7.88 -36.09
C TYR A 627 -12.80 6.48 -35.49
N LEU A 628 -12.86 6.38 -34.15
CA LEU A 628 -13.07 5.11 -33.45
C LEU A 628 -14.47 4.54 -33.68
N GLY A 629 -15.50 5.38 -33.80
CA GLY A 629 -16.86 4.96 -34.17
C GLY A 629 -16.91 4.34 -35.56
N GLU A 630 -16.30 4.98 -36.56
CA GLU A 630 -16.22 4.43 -37.92
C GLU A 630 -15.36 3.17 -37.99
N PHE A 631 -14.27 3.10 -37.21
CA PHE A 631 -13.45 1.90 -37.10
C PHE A 631 -14.22 0.72 -36.48
N ALA A 632 -14.98 0.96 -35.40
CA ALA A 632 -15.83 -0.05 -34.79
C ALA A 632 -16.92 -0.55 -35.74
N HIS A 633 -17.53 0.37 -36.49
CA HIS A 633 -18.51 0.01 -37.52
C HIS A 633 -17.90 -0.83 -38.65
N LEU A 634 -16.68 -0.53 -39.10
CA LEU A 634 -15.95 -1.34 -40.09
C LEU A 634 -15.78 -2.78 -39.60
N LEU A 635 -15.24 -2.97 -38.39
CA LEU A 635 -15.07 -4.29 -37.78
C LEU A 635 -16.40 -5.05 -37.65
N HIS A 636 -17.45 -4.36 -37.20
CA HIS A 636 -18.80 -4.93 -37.11
C HIS A 636 -19.33 -5.38 -38.47
N LYS A 637 -19.15 -4.56 -39.52
CA LYS A 637 -19.60 -4.85 -40.88
C LYS A 637 -18.84 -6.02 -41.52
N MET A 638 -17.54 -6.13 -41.23
CA MET A 638 -16.70 -7.24 -41.69
C MET A 638 -16.94 -8.53 -40.90
N ASN A 639 -17.69 -8.48 -39.79
CA ASN A 639 -17.82 -9.57 -38.81
C ASN A 639 -16.47 -10.05 -38.27
N GLN A 640 -15.50 -9.14 -38.11
CA GLN A 640 -14.16 -9.45 -37.61
C GLN A 640 -13.84 -8.63 -36.36
N SER A 641 -13.09 -9.22 -35.44
CA SER A 641 -12.60 -8.56 -34.22
C SER A 641 -11.26 -7.85 -34.44
N THR A 642 -10.51 -8.26 -35.47
CA THR A 642 -9.21 -7.74 -35.89
C THR A 642 -9.21 -7.41 -37.38
N ILE A 643 -8.33 -6.50 -37.80
CA ILE A 643 -7.94 -6.31 -39.21
C ILE A 643 -6.43 -6.24 -39.33
N SER A 644 -5.90 -6.48 -40.53
CA SER A 644 -4.48 -6.29 -40.82
C SER A 644 -4.06 -4.81 -40.80
N GLU A 645 -2.77 -4.54 -40.62
CA GLU A 645 -2.18 -3.20 -40.73
C GLU A 645 -2.45 -2.58 -42.11
N PHE A 646 -2.46 -3.41 -43.15
CA PHE A 646 -2.80 -2.98 -44.51
C PHE A 646 -4.24 -2.47 -44.60
N GLU A 647 -5.21 -3.24 -44.11
CA GLU A 647 -6.63 -2.83 -44.08
C GLU A 647 -6.84 -1.58 -43.22
N ALA A 648 -6.09 -1.45 -42.12
CA ALA A 648 -6.17 -0.28 -41.25
C ALA A 648 -5.65 1.00 -41.93
N ARG A 649 -4.62 0.88 -42.78
CA ARG A 649 -4.13 1.99 -43.62
C ARG A 649 -5.15 2.38 -44.68
N GLU A 650 -5.78 1.42 -45.33
CA GLU A 650 -6.85 1.68 -46.31
C GLU A 650 -8.05 2.37 -45.65
N PHE A 651 -8.47 1.90 -44.47
CA PHE A 651 -9.49 2.56 -43.65
C PHE A 651 -9.10 4.00 -43.32
N HIS A 652 -7.89 4.21 -42.80
CA HIS A 652 -7.40 5.53 -42.44
C HIS A 652 -7.38 6.49 -43.63
N LYS A 653 -6.87 6.03 -44.78
CA LYS A 653 -6.85 6.82 -46.02
C LYS A 653 -8.27 7.19 -46.46
N SER A 654 -9.19 6.23 -46.48
CA SER A 654 -10.60 6.49 -46.83
C SER A 654 -11.25 7.52 -45.88
N HIS A 655 -10.97 7.43 -44.58
CA HIS A 655 -11.46 8.37 -43.58
C HIS A 655 -10.89 9.78 -43.80
N CYS A 656 -9.56 9.89 -43.95
CA CYS A 656 -8.88 11.16 -44.16
C CYS A 656 -9.31 11.84 -45.47
N ASP A 657 -9.45 11.09 -46.56
CA ASP A 657 -9.93 11.60 -47.85
C ASP A 657 -11.38 12.11 -47.75
N ARG A 658 -12.25 11.41 -47.00
CA ARG A 658 -13.66 11.79 -46.80
C ARG A 658 -13.83 13.09 -46.02
N TYR A 659 -13.02 13.30 -44.98
CA TYR A 659 -13.14 14.45 -44.08
C TYR A 659 -12.10 15.56 -44.34
N GLY A 660 -11.22 15.39 -45.34
CA GLY A 660 -10.16 16.34 -45.67
C GLY A 660 -9.11 16.49 -44.57
N LEU A 661 -8.78 15.40 -43.88
CA LEU A 661 -7.87 15.42 -42.73
C LEU A 661 -6.43 15.12 -43.17
N PRO A 662 -5.44 15.96 -42.83
CA PRO A 662 -4.04 15.77 -43.21
C PRO A 662 -3.28 14.93 -42.16
N PHE A 663 -3.91 13.88 -41.63
CA PHE A 663 -3.30 13.04 -40.61
C PHE A 663 -2.50 11.91 -41.24
N ASP A 664 -1.39 11.58 -40.58
CA ASP A 664 -0.55 10.44 -40.92
C ASP A 664 -1.01 9.22 -40.13
N TYR A 665 -1.09 8.07 -40.79
CA TYR A 665 -1.64 6.86 -40.19
C TYR A 665 -0.82 6.41 -38.97
N GLU A 666 0.51 6.38 -39.08
CA GLU A 666 1.40 5.94 -38.02
C GLU A 666 1.24 6.81 -36.77
N LYS A 667 1.15 8.13 -36.94
CA LYS A 667 0.88 9.04 -35.81
C LYS A 667 -0.46 8.77 -35.14
N VAL A 668 -1.53 8.56 -35.92
CA VAL A 668 -2.86 8.26 -35.37
C VAL A 668 -2.88 6.90 -34.68
N ARG A 669 -2.31 5.87 -35.31
CA ARG A 669 -2.16 4.52 -34.75
C ARG A 669 -1.41 4.58 -33.42
N ASP A 670 -0.25 5.23 -33.38
CA ASP A 670 0.59 5.29 -32.18
C ASP A 670 -0.08 6.09 -31.06
N ASP A 671 -0.84 7.14 -31.38
CA ASP A 671 -1.64 7.89 -30.40
C ASP A 671 -2.82 7.05 -29.85
N LEU A 672 -3.48 6.25 -30.69
CA LEU A 672 -4.56 5.37 -30.26
C LEU A 672 -4.05 4.14 -29.48
N LEU A 673 -2.83 3.68 -29.74
CA LEU A 673 -2.10 2.70 -28.91
C LEU A 673 -1.72 3.31 -27.56
N LEU A 674 -1.19 4.54 -27.56
CA LEU A 674 -0.82 5.28 -26.35
C LEU A 674 -2.04 5.52 -25.43
N THR A 675 -3.17 5.94 -26.01
CA THR A 675 -4.44 6.14 -25.29
C THR A 675 -5.16 4.81 -24.98
N ARG A 676 -4.60 3.67 -25.42
CA ARG A 676 -5.09 2.31 -25.17
C ARG A 676 -6.51 2.05 -25.68
N MET A 677 -6.92 2.74 -26.74
CA MET A 677 -8.20 2.46 -27.41
C MET A 677 -8.09 1.24 -28.32
N ILE A 678 -6.96 1.12 -28.99
CA ILE A 678 -6.63 -0.01 -29.86
C ILE A 678 -5.40 -0.74 -29.33
N ARG A 679 -5.18 -1.95 -29.84
CA ARG A 679 -3.97 -2.75 -29.65
C ARG A 679 -3.47 -3.20 -31.02
N LYS A 680 -2.17 -3.49 -31.07
CA LYS A 680 -1.52 -4.11 -32.22
C LYS A 680 -0.76 -5.34 -31.76
N ASP A 681 -0.90 -6.44 -32.48
CA ASP A 681 -0.14 -7.68 -32.26
C ASP A 681 0.30 -8.24 -33.61
N GLY A 682 1.62 -8.31 -33.84
CA GLY A 682 2.17 -8.58 -35.16
C GLY A 682 1.63 -7.60 -36.22
N ASP A 683 0.85 -8.14 -37.16
CA ASP A 683 0.19 -7.38 -38.24
C ASP A 683 -1.30 -7.10 -37.95
N GLU A 684 -1.84 -7.55 -36.82
CA GLU A 684 -3.27 -7.40 -36.50
C GLU A 684 -3.53 -6.20 -35.59
N ILE A 685 -4.63 -5.50 -35.87
CA ILE A 685 -5.15 -4.37 -35.08
C ILE A 685 -6.56 -4.67 -34.62
N ALA A 686 -6.81 -4.46 -33.33
CA ALA A 686 -8.12 -4.60 -32.72
C ALA A 686 -8.37 -3.49 -31.70
N PHE A 687 -9.62 -3.36 -31.25
CA PHE A 687 -9.88 -2.64 -30.01
C PHE A 687 -9.16 -3.31 -28.85
N ARG A 688 -8.71 -2.50 -27.87
CA ARG A 688 -8.02 -3.03 -26.69
C ARG A 688 -8.91 -3.93 -25.85
N SER A 689 -10.22 -3.67 -25.83
CA SER A 689 -11.19 -4.47 -25.07
C SER A 689 -12.56 -4.58 -25.75
N LYS A 690 -13.27 -5.65 -25.42
CA LYS A 690 -14.64 -5.92 -25.92
C LYS A 690 -15.62 -4.78 -25.66
N TRP A 691 -15.54 -4.12 -24.51
CA TRP A 691 -16.48 -3.05 -24.16
C TRP A 691 -16.17 -1.74 -24.88
N VAL A 692 -14.89 -1.42 -25.15
CA VAL A 692 -14.55 -0.23 -25.97
C VAL A 692 -15.11 -0.41 -27.39
N TYR A 693 -14.96 -1.61 -27.96
CA TYR A 693 -15.61 -1.96 -29.22
C TYR A 693 -17.14 -1.80 -29.14
N CYS A 694 -17.80 -2.44 -28.18
CA CYS A 694 -19.27 -2.37 -28.03
C CYS A 694 -19.76 -0.92 -27.85
N PHE A 695 -19.02 -0.12 -27.08
CA PHE A 695 -19.30 1.30 -26.88
C PHE A 695 -19.24 2.07 -28.20
N PHE A 696 -18.18 1.91 -28.99
CA PHE A 696 -18.02 2.66 -30.24
C PHE A 696 -18.96 2.18 -31.36
N VAL A 697 -19.33 0.89 -31.41
CA VAL A 697 -20.41 0.43 -32.30
C VAL A 697 -21.73 1.11 -31.92
N ALA A 698 -22.11 1.09 -30.64
CA ALA A 698 -23.33 1.74 -30.17
C ALA A 698 -23.31 3.27 -30.39
N TRP A 699 -22.15 3.90 -30.18
CA TRP A 699 -21.95 5.33 -30.41
C TRP A 699 -22.12 5.68 -31.88
N TRP A 700 -21.57 4.86 -32.79
CA TRP A 700 -21.76 5.02 -34.23
C TRP A 700 -23.23 4.84 -34.61
N LEU A 701 -23.90 3.79 -34.12
CA LEU A 701 -25.32 3.54 -34.39
C LEU A 701 -26.18 4.73 -34.01
N ASN A 702 -26.02 5.26 -32.79
CA ASN A 702 -26.80 6.41 -32.29
C ASN A 702 -26.75 7.62 -33.23
N ARG A 703 -25.61 7.85 -33.89
CA ARG A 703 -25.43 8.99 -34.82
C ARG A 703 -25.94 8.73 -36.23
N ASN A 704 -26.22 7.47 -36.56
CA ASN A 704 -26.57 7.01 -37.89
C ASN A 704 -27.96 6.34 -37.93
N LEU A 705 -28.78 6.43 -36.88
CA LEU A 705 -30.14 5.82 -36.86
C LEU A 705 -31.08 6.35 -37.97
N ASN A 706 -30.70 7.41 -38.67
CA ASN A 706 -31.41 7.93 -39.83
C ASN A 706 -31.21 7.11 -41.12
N ILE A 707 -30.15 6.29 -41.23
CA ILE A 707 -29.85 5.47 -42.41
C ILE A 707 -30.27 4.00 -42.23
N GLN A 708 -30.65 3.33 -43.33
CA GLN A 708 -31.20 1.97 -43.28
C GLN A 708 -30.20 0.95 -42.70
N GLU A 709 -28.90 1.07 -43.01
CA GLU A 709 -27.85 0.19 -42.49
C GLU A 709 -27.82 0.13 -40.96
N ALA A 710 -27.95 1.29 -40.29
CA ALA A 710 -27.98 1.33 -38.83
C ALA A 710 -29.28 0.75 -38.27
N LYS A 711 -30.42 0.98 -38.94
CA LYS A 711 -31.73 0.43 -38.55
C LYS A 711 -31.73 -1.10 -38.61
N ASP A 712 -31.24 -1.65 -39.71
CA ASP A 712 -31.15 -3.10 -39.93
C ASP A 712 -30.21 -3.76 -38.89
N ALA A 713 -29.10 -3.09 -38.55
CA ALA A 713 -28.19 -3.57 -37.52
C ALA A 713 -28.85 -3.63 -36.13
N VAL A 714 -29.63 -2.61 -35.75
CA VAL A 714 -30.39 -2.60 -34.49
C VAL A 714 -31.41 -3.74 -34.47
N GLU A 715 -32.25 -3.86 -35.51
CA GLU A 715 -33.25 -4.92 -35.61
C GLU A 715 -32.61 -6.32 -35.55
N SER A 716 -31.50 -6.52 -36.25
CA SER A 716 -30.75 -7.79 -36.21
C SER A 716 -30.26 -8.10 -34.80
N MET A 717 -29.63 -7.14 -34.11
CA MET A 717 -29.14 -7.38 -32.74
C MET A 717 -30.27 -7.65 -31.74
N THR A 718 -31.43 -7.02 -31.90
CA THR A 718 -32.58 -7.28 -30.99
C THR A 718 -33.08 -8.73 -31.09
N LYS A 719 -32.99 -9.35 -32.26
CA LYS A 719 -33.32 -10.77 -32.47
C LYS A 719 -32.31 -11.73 -31.84
N HIS A 720 -31.10 -11.26 -31.54
CA HIS A 720 -30.00 -12.08 -31.01
C HIS A 720 -29.55 -11.64 -29.61
N LEU A 721 -30.46 -11.22 -28.73
CA LEU A 721 -30.13 -10.74 -27.37
C LEU A 721 -29.49 -11.79 -26.44
N TYR A 722 -29.47 -13.07 -26.84
CA TYR A 722 -28.69 -14.12 -26.16
C TYR A 722 -27.18 -14.00 -26.45
N HIS A 723 -26.81 -13.38 -27.58
CA HIS A 723 -25.44 -13.11 -27.97
C HIS A 723 -24.91 -11.91 -27.16
N GLU A 724 -23.80 -12.13 -26.45
CA GLU A 724 -23.30 -11.18 -25.46
C GLU A 724 -22.91 -9.83 -26.06
N THR A 725 -22.22 -9.84 -27.21
CA THR A 725 -21.77 -8.61 -27.88
C THR A 725 -22.95 -7.77 -28.35
N SER A 726 -23.95 -8.39 -29.00
CA SER A 726 -25.18 -7.72 -29.43
C SER A 726 -25.95 -7.10 -28.25
N ALA A 727 -26.10 -7.87 -27.16
CA ALA A 727 -26.76 -7.37 -25.96
C ALA A 727 -26.00 -6.18 -25.34
N ASN A 728 -24.66 -6.22 -25.29
CA ASN A 728 -23.85 -5.15 -24.74
C ASN A 728 -23.92 -3.88 -25.61
N ILE A 729 -23.88 -4.00 -26.94
CA ILE A 729 -24.07 -2.87 -27.88
C ILE A 729 -25.44 -2.22 -27.66
N LEU A 730 -26.52 -3.00 -27.55
CA LEU A 730 -27.87 -2.47 -27.34
C LEU A 730 -28.04 -1.81 -25.97
N VAL A 731 -27.35 -2.31 -24.93
CA VAL A 731 -27.30 -1.62 -23.63
C VAL A 731 -26.68 -0.23 -23.77
N PHE A 732 -25.54 -0.11 -24.45
CA PHE A 732 -24.92 1.20 -24.72
C PHE A 732 -25.81 2.10 -25.58
N LEU A 733 -26.45 1.55 -26.61
CA LEU A 733 -27.31 2.32 -27.50
C LEU A 733 -28.52 2.89 -26.74
N ALA A 734 -29.13 2.11 -25.84
CA ALA A 734 -30.21 2.58 -24.96
C ALA A 734 -29.76 3.67 -23.97
N HIS A 735 -28.44 3.78 -23.69
CA HIS A 735 -27.88 4.90 -22.94
C HIS A 735 -27.73 6.16 -23.80
N PHE A 736 -27.35 6.02 -25.06
CA PHE A 736 -27.13 7.15 -25.96
C PHE A 736 -28.41 7.71 -26.59
N SER A 737 -29.45 6.87 -26.70
CA SER A 737 -30.61 7.15 -27.53
C SER A 737 -31.93 6.79 -26.86
N ASN A 738 -32.94 7.62 -27.09
CA ASN A 738 -34.36 7.31 -26.88
C ASN A 738 -35.10 7.19 -28.24
N ASP A 739 -34.39 6.89 -29.32
CA ASP A 739 -34.98 6.83 -30.66
C ASP A 739 -36.10 5.76 -30.72
N PRO A 740 -37.26 6.08 -31.31
CA PRO A 740 -38.38 5.15 -31.42
C PRO A 740 -38.03 3.80 -32.04
N ILE A 741 -37.03 3.72 -32.92
CA ILE A 741 -36.66 2.43 -33.52
C ILE A 741 -36.12 1.45 -32.47
N VAL A 742 -35.25 1.92 -31.58
CA VAL A 742 -34.67 1.09 -30.51
C VAL A 742 -35.77 0.63 -29.56
N ILE A 743 -36.68 1.54 -29.20
CA ILE A 743 -37.79 1.25 -28.29
C ILE A 743 -38.75 0.23 -28.92
N ASN A 744 -39.14 0.44 -30.17
CA ASN A 744 -40.10 -0.42 -30.86
C ASN A 744 -39.52 -1.81 -31.13
N SER A 745 -38.28 -1.93 -31.65
CA SER A 745 -37.65 -3.23 -31.87
C SER A 745 -37.47 -4.03 -30.57
N MET A 746 -37.14 -3.36 -29.46
CA MET A 746 -37.04 -4.00 -28.15
C MET A 746 -38.42 -4.44 -27.61
N ARG A 747 -39.48 -3.66 -27.85
CA ARG A 747 -40.86 -4.04 -27.48
C ARG A 747 -41.37 -5.20 -28.30
N GLU A 748 -41.10 -5.23 -29.60
CA GLU A 748 -41.43 -6.36 -30.48
C GLU A 748 -40.72 -7.63 -30.02
N THR A 749 -39.45 -7.52 -29.64
CA THR A 749 -38.70 -8.62 -29.05
C THR A 749 -39.30 -9.07 -27.72
N ALA A 750 -39.68 -8.15 -26.84
CA ALA A 750 -40.38 -8.49 -25.59
C ALA A 750 -41.71 -9.21 -25.85
N ALA A 751 -42.44 -8.81 -26.89
CA ALA A 751 -43.69 -9.44 -27.28
C ALA A 751 -43.49 -10.87 -27.82
N SER A 752 -42.40 -11.13 -28.56
CA SER A 752 -42.13 -12.46 -29.13
C SER A 752 -41.66 -13.50 -28.12
N LEU A 753 -40.88 -13.09 -27.11
CA LEU A 753 -40.32 -13.99 -26.10
C LEU A 753 -41.40 -14.60 -25.19
N TYR A 754 -41.37 -15.91 -24.99
CA TYR A 754 -42.33 -16.69 -24.20
C TYR A 754 -43.80 -16.43 -24.60
N ASN A 755 -44.07 -16.08 -25.86
CA ASN A 755 -45.43 -15.68 -26.30
C ASN A 755 -46.50 -16.77 -26.10
N SER A 756 -46.09 -18.05 -26.10
CA SER A 756 -46.93 -19.23 -25.90
C SER A 756 -47.13 -19.57 -24.43
N SER A 757 -46.34 -18.99 -23.53
CA SER A 757 -46.41 -19.29 -22.09
C SER A 757 -47.53 -18.48 -21.41
N PRO A 758 -48.27 -19.08 -20.46
CA PRO A 758 -49.27 -18.35 -19.70
C PRO A 758 -48.61 -17.26 -18.84
N LYS A 759 -49.36 -16.19 -18.57
CA LYS A 759 -48.89 -15.13 -17.67
C LYS A 759 -49.18 -15.56 -16.23
N ALA A 760 -48.15 -15.58 -15.37
CA ALA A 760 -48.34 -15.73 -13.94
C ALA A 760 -49.22 -14.59 -13.36
N GLU A 761 -50.22 -14.94 -12.58
CA GLU A 761 -51.15 -14.02 -11.91
C GLU A 761 -50.77 -13.77 -10.44
N MET A 762 -49.85 -14.57 -9.87
CA MET A 762 -49.44 -14.53 -8.46
C MET A 762 -50.60 -14.72 -7.48
N THR A 763 -51.57 -15.54 -7.87
CA THR A 763 -52.77 -15.90 -7.09
C THR A 763 -52.79 -17.40 -6.82
N ASN A 764 -53.30 -18.19 -7.76
CA ASN A 764 -53.42 -19.65 -7.66
C ASN A 764 -52.16 -20.39 -8.12
N ASP A 765 -51.41 -19.79 -9.03
CA ASP A 765 -50.13 -20.26 -9.59
C ASP A 765 -48.99 -20.35 -8.57
N ILE A 766 -49.13 -19.69 -7.41
CA ILE A 766 -48.19 -19.80 -6.28
C ILE A 766 -48.68 -20.75 -5.17
N SER A 767 -49.76 -21.51 -5.40
CA SER A 767 -50.38 -22.33 -4.35
C SER A 767 -49.43 -23.38 -3.76
N ASP A 768 -48.53 -23.95 -4.56
CA ASP A 768 -47.51 -24.90 -4.08
C ASP A 768 -46.38 -24.22 -3.32
N ILE A 769 -45.98 -23.01 -3.73
CA ILE A 769 -45.05 -22.17 -2.94
C ILE A 769 -45.68 -21.82 -1.59
N ASN A 770 -46.98 -21.52 -1.56
CA ASN A 770 -47.72 -21.23 -0.33
C ASN A 770 -47.90 -22.47 0.58
N LYS A 771 -47.83 -23.69 0.02
CA LYS A 771 -47.81 -24.95 0.78
C LYS A 771 -46.44 -25.25 1.37
N LEU A 772 -45.35 -24.62 0.91
CA LEU A 772 -44.05 -24.76 1.55
C LEU A 772 -44.19 -24.32 3.01
N ASN A 773 -43.83 -25.22 3.93
CA ASN A 773 -43.92 -24.97 5.37
C ASN A 773 -43.29 -23.60 5.68
N LYS A 774 -44.01 -22.74 6.42
CA LYS A 774 -43.44 -21.50 6.95
C LYS A 774 -42.19 -21.87 7.74
N VAL A 775 -41.03 -21.65 7.14
CA VAL A 775 -39.72 -21.81 7.77
C VAL A 775 -39.59 -20.68 8.79
N SER A 776 -40.30 -20.82 9.91
CA SER A 776 -40.42 -19.82 10.97
C SER A 776 -39.28 -19.93 11.98
N SER A 777 -38.48 -21.00 11.93
CA SER A 777 -37.50 -21.34 12.95
C SER A 777 -36.02 -21.25 12.51
N LEU A 778 -35.70 -20.95 11.25
CA LEU A 778 -34.30 -20.99 10.77
C LEU A 778 -33.58 -19.63 10.70
N PHE A 779 -34.26 -18.49 10.84
CA PHE A 779 -33.59 -17.18 10.88
C PHE A 779 -33.24 -16.76 12.31
N ARG A 780 -32.21 -17.39 12.89
CA ARG A 780 -31.49 -16.77 14.02
C ARG A 780 -30.42 -15.86 13.45
N LEU A 781 -30.58 -14.54 13.65
CA LEU A 781 -29.47 -13.62 13.41
C LEU A 781 -28.29 -14.07 14.30
N PRO A 782 -27.07 -14.14 13.76
CA PRO A 782 -25.90 -14.46 14.57
C PRO A 782 -25.78 -13.47 15.73
N ASN A 783 -25.48 -13.95 16.94
CA ASN A 783 -25.24 -13.09 18.12
C ASN A 783 -23.90 -12.33 18.04
N THR A 784 -23.15 -12.49 16.96
CA THR A 784 -21.88 -11.81 16.68
C THR A 784 -22.12 -10.38 16.19
N ASN A 785 -21.14 -9.51 16.42
CA ASN A 785 -21.19 -8.12 15.97
C ASN A 785 -21.51 -8.05 14.46
N PRO A 786 -22.48 -7.24 14.01
CA PRO A 786 -22.85 -7.09 12.60
C PRO A 786 -21.67 -6.83 11.66
N GLU A 787 -20.64 -6.12 12.11
CA GLU A 787 -19.44 -5.86 11.31
C GLU A 787 -18.61 -7.11 11.04
N ILE A 788 -18.54 -8.02 12.01
CA ILE A 788 -17.85 -9.30 11.81
C ILE A 788 -18.62 -10.13 10.77
N ASN A 789 -19.94 -10.20 10.90
CA ASN A 789 -20.80 -10.92 9.95
C ASN A 789 -20.70 -10.33 8.54
N ARG A 790 -20.67 -8.99 8.43
CA ARG A 790 -20.51 -8.28 7.15
C ARG A 790 -19.16 -8.62 6.49
N LYS A 791 -18.06 -8.57 7.24
CA LYS A 791 -16.72 -8.93 6.75
C LYS A 791 -16.66 -10.39 6.29
N VAL A 792 -17.27 -11.31 7.03
CA VAL A 792 -17.33 -12.74 6.66
C VAL A 792 -18.11 -12.92 5.35
N ILE A 793 -19.23 -12.23 5.17
CA ILE A 793 -20.01 -12.27 3.92
C ILE A 793 -19.20 -11.69 2.74
N ILE A 794 -18.49 -10.58 2.96
CA ILE A 794 -17.62 -9.96 1.95
C ILE A 794 -16.48 -10.91 1.56
N ASP A 795 -15.79 -11.51 2.54
CA ASP A 795 -14.70 -12.46 2.29
C ASP A 795 -15.19 -13.69 1.53
N ALA A 796 -16.37 -14.22 1.88
CA ALA A 796 -16.98 -15.33 1.15
C ALA A 796 -17.32 -14.98 -0.30
N LYS A 797 -17.73 -13.73 -0.59
CA LYS A 797 -17.94 -13.26 -1.97
C LYS A 797 -16.63 -13.16 -2.73
N ASP A 798 -15.57 -12.64 -2.10
CA ASP A 798 -14.25 -12.53 -2.72
C ASP A 798 -13.63 -13.92 -2.96
N ASP A 799 -13.83 -14.88 -2.06
CA ASP A 799 -13.45 -16.29 -2.25
C ASP A 799 -14.17 -16.92 -3.44
N GLN A 800 -15.48 -16.68 -3.58
CA GLN A 800 -16.23 -17.14 -4.73
C GLN A 800 -15.74 -16.48 -6.02
N MET A 801 -15.39 -15.19 -5.98
CA MET A 801 -14.86 -14.45 -7.12
C MET A 801 -13.50 -15.03 -7.55
N ALA A 802 -12.59 -15.30 -6.61
CA ALA A 802 -11.28 -15.90 -6.88
C ALA A 802 -11.36 -17.33 -7.45
N LYS A 803 -12.44 -18.07 -7.18
CA LYS A 803 -12.66 -19.41 -7.74
C LYS A 803 -13.30 -19.41 -9.13
N ARG A 804 -13.82 -18.27 -9.62
CA ARG A 804 -14.42 -18.19 -10.96
C ARG A 804 -13.37 -18.38 -12.03
N THR A 805 -13.75 -19.04 -13.12
CA THR A 805 -12.95 -19.06 -14.34
C THR A 805 -12.75 -17.63 -14.83
N ARG A 806 -11.51 -17.29 -15.14
CA ARG A 806 -11.11 -15.96 -15.56
C ARG A 806 -11.81 -15.59 -16.87
N ARG A 807 -12.44 -14.40 -16.91
CA ARG A 807 -13.05 -13.86 -18.13
C ARG A 807 -11.98 -13.12 -18.93
N SER A 808 -11.88 -13.40 -20.23
CA SER A 808 -11.07 -12.58 -21.13
C SER A 808 -11.84 -11.31 -21.49
N TYR A 809 -11.21 -10.16 -21.31
CA TYR A 809 -11.75 -8.85 -21.71
C TYR A 809 -11.10 -8.34 -23.01
N ASP A 810 -10.26 -9.16 -23.65
CA ASP A 810 -9.49 -8.82 -24.84
C ASP A 810 -10.40 -8.55 -26.04
N GLY A 811 -10.10 -7.49 -26.79
CA GLY A 811 -10.84 -7.14 -28.00
C GLY A 811 -10.53 -8.02 -29.22
N ARG A 812 -9.52 -8.90 -29.16
CA ARG A 812 -9.28 -9.91 -30.23
C ARG A 812 -10.31 -11.05 -30.19
N ASN A 813 -10.81 -11.40 -29.01
CA ASN A 813 -11.70 -12.54 -28.79
C ASN A 813 -13.19 -12.14 -28.86
N ILE A 814 -13.53 -11.13 -29.67
CA ILE A 814 -14.91 -10.67 -29.80
C ILE A 814 -15.62 -11.54 -30.83
N GLU A 815 -16.62 -12.29 -30.37
CA GLU A 815 -17.65 -12.83 -31.25
C GLU A 815 -18.51 -11.66 -31.76
N THR A 816 -18.32 -11.28 -33.02
CA THR A 816 -19.03 -10.18 -33.69
C THR A 816 -20.43 -10.62 -34.13
N THR A 817 -20.60 -11.93 -34.37
CA THR A 817 -21.84 -12.56 -34.81
C THR A 817 -22.19 -13.76 -33.92
N PRO A 818 -23.49 -14.11 -33.81
CA PRO A 818 -23.91 -15.31 -33.09
C PRO A 818 -23.48 -16.58 -33.84
N ASN A 819 -22.85 -17.54 -33.16
CA ASN A 819 -22.62 -18.87 -33.71
C ASN A 819 -23.95 -19.66 -33.79
N ASN A 820 -24.29 -20.17 -34.98
CA ASN A 820 -25.53 -20.93 -35.25
C ASN A 820 -25.46 -22.41 -34.82
N GLU A 821 -24.34 -22.89 -34.26
CA GLU A 821 -24.20 -24.27 -33.80
C GLU A 821 -24.49 -24.40 -32.29
N ALA A 822 -25.75 -24.57 -31.92
CA ALA A 822 -26.12 -25.17 -30.64
C ALA A 822 -27.52 -25.79 -30.70
N SER A 823 -27.60 -27.07 -31.05
CA SER A 823 -28.79 -27.91 -30.95
C SER A 823 -29.18 -28.28 -29.50
N ILE A 824 -28.59 -27.60 -28.51
CA ILE A 824 -28.90 -27.75 -27.08
C ILE A 824 -28.88 -26.33 -26.46
N LYS A 825 -30.06 -25.73 -26.18
CA LYS A 825 -30.37 -24.65 -25.18
C LYS A 825 -31.39 -23.56 -25.57
N ASP A 826 -32.45 -23.84 -26.33
CA ASP A 826 -33.49 -22.82 -26.63
C ASP A 826 -34.04 -22.11 -25.37
N ASN A 827 -34.37 -22.84 -24.30
CA ASN A 827 -34.92 -22.25 -23.07
C ASN A 827 -33.95 -21.32 -22.31
N LEU A 828 -32.64 -21.64 -22.26
CA LEU A 828 -31.66 -20.80 -21.57
C LEU A 828 -31.30 -19.57 -22.39
N MET A 829 -31.30 -19.68 -23.72
CA MET A 829 -31.09 -18.55 -24.63
C MET A 829 -32.28 -17.59 -24.55
N GLU A 830 -33.51 -18.11 -24.58
CA GLU A 830 -34.74 -17.32 -24.45
C GLU A 830 -34.84 -16.62 -23.07
N LEU A 831 -34.45 -17.31 -21.98
CA LEU A 831 -34.37 -16.70 -20.64
C LEU A 831 -33.35 -15.55 -20.60
N ARG A 832 -32.15 -15.75 -21.16
CA ARG A 832 -31.12 -14.70 -21.24
C ARG A 832 -31.60 -13.51 -22.06
N ALA A 833 -32.19 -13.75 -23.23
CA ALA A 833 -32.76 -12.72 -24.07
C ALA A 833 -33.86 -11.94 -23.33
N SER A 834 -34.71 -12.63 -22.57
CA SER A 834 -35.79 -12.02 -21.79
C SER A 834 -35.27 -11.12 -20.67
N LEU A 835 -34.29 -11.57 -19.89
CA LEU A 835 -33.66 -10.77 -18.84
C LEU A 835 -32.95 -9.53 -19.41
N LYS A 836 -32.26 -9.68 -20.55
CA LYS A 836 -31.62 -8.54 -21.24
C LYS A 836 -32.65 -7.57 -21.82
N THR A 837 -33.77 -8.07 -22.36
CA THR A 837 -34.87 -7.25 -22.87
C THR A 837 -35.50 -6.39 -21.77
N ILE A 838 -35.86 -7.02 -20.64
CA ILE A 838 -36.39 -6.33 -19.45
C ILE A 838 -35.42 -5.23 -19.01
N ARG A 839 -34.13 -5.53 -18.99
CA ARG A 839 -33.09 -4.60 -18.57
C ARG A 839 -32.98 -3.39 -19.51
N ILE A 840 -32.90 -3.62 -20.82
CA ILE A 840 -32.76 -2.54 -21.81
C ILE A 840 -33.99 -1.63 -21.79
N LEU A 841 -35.20 -2.21 -21.78
CA LEU A 841 -36.45 -1.43 -21.66
C LEU A 841 -36.54 -0.68 -20.33
N GLY A 842 -36.08 -1.27 -19.24
CA GLY A 842 -35.96 -0.60 -17.95
C GLY A 842 -35.01 0.59 -17.98
N GLN A 843 -33.90 0.49 -18.74
CA GLN A 843 -32.97 1.59 -18.93
C GLN A 843 -33.58 2.72 -19.77
N VAL A 844 -34.31 2.38 -20.84
CA VAL A 844 -35.07 3.35 -21.65
C VAL A 844 -36.05 4.12 -20.78
N LEU A 845 -36.78 3.44 -19.87
CA LEU A 845 -37.70 4.11 -18.94
C LEU A 845 -36.99 5.09 -18.00
N ARG A 846 -35.81 4.73 -17.49
CA ARG A 846 -35.01 5.60 -16.60
C ARG A 846 -34.48 6.81 -17.35
N ASN A 847 -33.94 6.62 -18.55
CA ASN A 847 -33.39 7.70 -19.39
C ASN A 847 -34.49 8.61 -19.94
N GLY A 848 -35.65 8.02 -20.23
CA GLY A 848 -36.85 8.66 -20.73
C GLY A 848 -37.77 9.27 -19.67
N ALA A 849 -37.36 9.29 -18.39
CA ALA A 849 -38.20 9.67 -17.27
C ALA A 849 -38.86 11.05 -17.43
N THR A 850 -38.21 11.98 -18.12
CA THR A 850 -38.72 13.33 -18.43
C THR A 850 -38.97 13.58 -19.92
N SER A 851 -38.58 12.66 -20.82
CA SER A 851 -38.60 12.87 -22.28
C SER A 851 -39.52 11.92 -23.07
N ILE A 852 -39.95 10.80 -22.49
CA ILE A 852 -40.93 9.89 -23.09
C ILE A 852 -42.34 10.24 -22.58
N GLU A 853 -43.35 10.20 -23.45
CA GLU A 853 -44.74 10.46 -23.08
C GLU A 853 -45.28 9.42 -22.08
N GLU A 854 -46.22 9.83 -21.22
CA GLU A 854 -46.80 8.95 -20.18
C GLU A 854 -47.40 7.66 -20.77
N LYS A 855 -48.11 7.79 -21.90
CA LYS A 855 -48.74 6.66 -22.60
C LYS A 855 -47.70 5.62 -23.02
N GLU A 856 -46.56 6.07 -23.53
CA GLU A 856 -45.49 5.22 -24.01
C GLU A 856 -44.69 4.61 -22.85
N LYS A 857 -44.46 5.36 -21.76
CA LYS A 857 -43.92 4.80 -20.50
C LYS A 857 -44.77 3.65 -19.96
N LYS A 858 -46.09 3.84 -19.91
CA LYS A 858 -47.04 2.79 -19.49
C LYS A 858 -46.96 1.57 -20.41
N ALA A 859 -46.87 1.77 -21.73
CA ALA A 859 -46.73 0.68 -22.68
C ALA A 859 -45.44 -0.13 -22.46
N ILE A 860 -44.29 0.54 -22.30
CA ILE A 860 -43.00 -0.11 -22.04
C ILE A 860 -43.05 -0.87 -20.70
N LEU A 861 -43.58 -0.24 -19.64
CA LEU A 861 -43.71 -0.88 -18.32
C LEU A 861 -44.60 -2.13 -18.38
N MET A 862 -45.71 -2.06 -19.12
CA MET A 862 -46.60 -3.21 -19.31
C MET A 862 -45.92 -4.35 -20.06
N GLU A 863 -45.08 -4.07 -21.06
CA GLU A 863 -44.28 -5.10 -21.73
C GLU A 863 -43.29 -5.78 -20.79
N ILE A 864 -42.55 -4.99 -19.99
CA ILE A 864 -41.61 -5.50 -18.98
C ILE A 864 -42.33 -6.44 -18.00
N LEU A 865 -43.44 -5.99 -17.41
CA LEU A 865 -44.21 -6.78 -16.45
C LEU A 865 -44.82 -8.03 -17.09
N THR A 866 -45.31 -7.90 -18.33
CA THR A 866 -45.92 -9.00 -19.07
C THR A 866 -44.90 -10.08 -19.43
N LEU A 867 -43.70 -9.68 -19.88
CA LEU A 867 -42.61 -10.61 -20.14
C LEU A 867 -42.17 -11.32 -18.84
N GLY A 868 -41.97 -10.58 -17.75
CA GLY A 868 -41.63 -11.18 -16.45
C GLY A 868 -42.67 -12.21 -15.98
N ARG A 869 -43.97 -11.92 -16.17
CA ARG A 869 -45.06 -12.87 -15.85
C ARG A 869 -45.07 -14.09 -16.76
N ARG A 870 -44.73 -13.96 -18.04
CA ARG A 870 -44.62 -15.11 -18.96
C ARG A 870 -43.46 -16.03 -18.59
N ILE A 871 -42.32 -15.46 -18.19
CA ILE A 871 -41.17 -16.23 -17.68
C ILE A 871 -41.59 -17.05 -16.46
N LEU A 872 -42.26 -16.41 -15.49
CA LEU A 872 -42.71 -17.08 -14.26
C LEU A 872 -43.76 -18.15 -14.55
N GLY A 873 -44.73 -17.86 -15.43
CA GLY A 873 -45.73 -18.84 -15.84
C GLY A 873 -45.12 -20.05 -16.56
N ASN A 874 -44.10 -19.83 -17.40
CA ASN A 874 -43.32 -20.92 -17.99
C ASN A 874 -42.65 -21.77 -16.91
N MET A 875 -41.96 -21.15 -15.95
CA MET A 875 -41.30 -21.87 -14.84
C MET A 875 -42.27 -22.67 -13.97
N TYR A 876 -43.48 -22.17 -13.72
CA TYR A 876 -44.50 -22.88 -12.95
C TYR A 876 -45.09 -24.07 -13.70
N VAL A 877 -45.29 -23.95 -15.02
CA VAL A 877 -45.85 -25.04 -15.84
C VAL A 877 -44.79 -26.12 -16.14
N SER A 878 -43.53 -25.74 -16.35
CA SER A 878 -42.43 -26.68 -16.62
C SER A 878 -41.91 -27.42 -15.39
N GLY A 879 -42.39 -27.09 -14.18
CA GLY A 879 -42.03 -27.79 -12.94
C GLY A 879 -42.96 -28.96 -12.57
N ASP A 880 -44.04 -29.16 -13.32
CA ASP A 880 -45.02 -30.24 -13.15
C ASP A 880 -44.74 -31.47 -14.06
N GLU A 881 -43.71 -31.41 -14.92
CA GLU A 881 -43.09 -32.55 -15.62
C GLU A 881 -41.81 -32.99 -14.91
#